data_AF-A0A9X0J541-F1
#
_entry.id   AF-A0A9X0J541-F1
#
_cell.length_a   1.000
_cell.length_b   1.000
_cell.length_c   1.000
_cell.angle_alpha   90.00
_cell.angle_beta   90.00
_cell.angle_gamma   90.00
#
_symmetry.space_group_name_H-M   'P 1'
#
loop_
_entity.id
_entity.type
_entity.pdbx_description
1 polymer ?
#
loop_
_entity_poly.entity_id
_entity_poly.type
_entity_poly.pdbx_seq_one_letter_code
_entity_poly.pdbx_strand_id
1 'polypeptide(L)'
;MTETGKITDLLREKYGISKVSKHLNITTKDDLFSAYRKLAKYLYQNAYANGDLSFKDDIEAIKANLGNDLGDSYTIKSVSKLDRNNFNAKEIETLYTAYHFKDIRTNPSSAKDTNTWLDHSYLADTIHHFEPEGSINSALEKKLIIIDPHNTKLNNHDTGAQWSPSFKSQNKVDDWLTTKLHGWHIYNSNLLIGYNKIFKDLRQSPQYQTLDSATIESLEKIIPKLQLKHKISDDYYRPDPLAELIYKQGKKIPNTNKYKYINQSGHEFINSVKVIDRAHYKNQALIFLNNYLEDTYNLTLQQEYETNLEPSKHAKFYQEKKYIKQETRQEMSRLSSLLSNTFKGIEIDNDVDLKKLDKLVPDLEKTSQILPKTDKKPILRFRKLKNHKALGLYTPLNNTLAIDFRKEGQQTGLQSFIHEFGHNLDFTTSDTLLSLSDQFKPILNATQMTIKESVLSSKEKTYLSTPTEVFARSFELYMSDKGLNNSLIKDPKEYNDSKNEKFKCFDETTRLRILNYFDSQFPQLARNLNKLGEARTDLSYNVTMHHIGLSDTDKAINKFEKIILNGNRHDKGIGINWYDKIDSQKRELILLPKNELTKDDTLIFLAGTKKDNMEKAFNHVKIPNSTIKTKDNTISITSKNALQTLNALSNNTSFNLQINSAFRAKGKAISSKFVNKQIFNSNKGKDQQKINLNTQLFNGLDL
;
A
#
# COMPACT_ATOMS: atom_id res chain seq x y z
N MET A 1 -3.53 28.63 11.08
CA MET A 1 -4.39 27.90 10.13
C MET A 1 -3.94 26.46 10.13
N THR A 2 -4.70 25.41 10.42
CA THR A 2 -5.88 25.19 11.29
C THR A 2 -5.48 24.09 12.28
N GLU A 3 -6.09 24.09 13.47
CA GLU A 3 -5.90 23.04 14.46
C GLU A 3 -6.31 21.67 13.87
N THR A 4 -5.35 20.72 13.91
CA THR A 4 -5.48 19.26 13.74
C THR A 4 -5.79 18.72 12.33
N GLY A 5 -4.76 18.13 11.71
CA GLY A 5 -4.89 17.24 10.54
C GLY A 5 -5.69 15.99 10.87
N LYS A 6 -7.02 16.09 10.73
CA LYS A 6 -7.88 14.93 10.60
C LYS A 6 -7.97 14.57 9.13
N ILE A 7 -7.94 13.29 8.82
CA ILE A 7 -8.13 12.81 7.45
C ILE A 7 -9.53 13.20 6.91
N THR A 8 -10.46 13.58 7.81
CA THR A 8 -11.81 14.04 7.43
C THR A 8 -11.72 15.27 6.54
N ASP A 9 -10.69 16.08 6.76
CA ASP A 9 -10.48 17.31 6.02
C ASP A 9 -10.00 17.02 4.60
N LEU A 10 -9.29 15.90 4.37
CA LEU A 10 -8.78 15.49 3.06
C LEU A 10 -9.89 15.00 2.12
N LEU A 11 -10.88 14.21 2.59
CA LEU A 11 -12.01 13.82 1.74
C LEU A 11 -12.92 15.01 1.39
N ARG A 12 -13.05 15.96 2.31
CA ARG A 12 -13.75 17.23 2.06
C ARG A 12 -13.00 18.07 1.03
N GLU A 13 -11.68 18.19 1.16
CA GLU A 13 -10.82 18.92 0.24
C GLU A 13 -10.83 18.32 -1.17
N LYS A 14 -10.66 17.00 -1.28
CA LYS A 14 -10.59 16.29 -2.57
C LYS A 14 -11.92 16.16 -3.28
N TYR A 15 -12.99 15.81 -2.55
CA TYR A 15 -14.25 15.39 -3.16
C TYR A 15 -15.47 16.22 -2.74
N GLY A 16 -15.30 17.17 -1.81
CA GLY A 16 -16.40 17.96 -1.25
C GLY A 16 -17.31 17.16 -0.32
N ILE A 17 -16.81 16.09 0.30
CA ILE A 17 -17.61 15.23 1.21
C ILE A 17 -17.41 15.69 2.65
N SER A 18 -18.47 16.17 3.30
CA SER A 18 -18.39 16.75 4.65
C SER A 18 -18.27 15.71 5.76
N LYS A 19 -18.87 14.52 5.58
CA LYS A 19 -18.84 13.40 6.54
C LYS A 19 -18.83 12.04 5.83
N VAL A 20 -18.25 11.04 6.46
CA VAL A 20 -18.29 9.65 5.97
C VAL A 20 -19.21 8.82 6.86
N SER A 21 -20.21 8.19 6.25
CA SER A 21 -21.19 7.31 6.91
C SER A 21 -21.34 5.95 6.22
N LYS A 22 -20.85 5.81 4.99
CA LYS A 22 -20.81 4.57 4.23
C LYS A 22 -19.40 3.99 4.23
N HIS A 23 -19.29 2.69 3.97
CA HIS A 23 -18.02 1.96 3.92
C HIS A 23 -17.62 1.61 2.48
N LEU A 24 -16.35 1.81 2.15
CA LEU A 24 -15.80 1.36 0.87
C LEU A 24 -15.19 -0.05 1.03
N ASN A 25 -15.65 -1.02 0.23
CA ASN A 25 -15.14 -2.39 0.26
C ASN A 25 -14.54 -2.81 -1.09
N ILE A 26 -13.20 -2.81 -1.15
CA ILE A 26 -12.41 -3.28 -2.30
C ILE A 26 -11.71 -4.59 -1.91
N THR A 27 -11.92 -5.62 -2.72
CA THR A 27 -11.42 -6.98 -2.50
C THR A 27 -10.42 -7.37 -3.58
N THR A 28 -9.71 -8.49 -3.41
CA THR A 28 -8.78 -9.02 -4.42
C THR A 28 -9.48 -9.50 -5.71
N LYS A 29 -10.81 -9.65 -5.68
CA LYS A 29 -11.62 -9.95 -6.87
C LYS A 29 -11.92 -8.69 -7.69
N ASP A 30 -11.66 -7.52 -7.13
CA ASP A 30 -11.91 -6.26 -7.82
C ASP A 30 -10.75 -5.93 -8.76
N ASP A 31 -11.08 -5.74 -10.03
CA ASP A 31 -10.16 -5.19 -11.02
C ASP A 31 -10.27 -3.65 -11.03
N LEU A 32 -9.42 -3.00 -11.83
CA LEU A 32 -9.44 -1.54 -11.97
C LEU A 32 -10.85 -1.01 -12.30
N PHE A 33 -11.59 -1.71 -13.15
CA PHE A 33 -12.95 -1.32 -13.55
C PHE A 33 -13.94 -1.40 -12.37
N SER A 34 -13.98 -2.51 -11.63
CA SER A 34 -14.91 -2.66 -10.51
C SER A 34 -14.52 -1.79 -9.31
N ALA A 35 -13.22 -1.61 -9.04
CA ALA A 35 -12.72 -0.72 -8.00
C ALA A 35 -13.09 0.74 -8.27
N TYR A 36 -12.85 1.24 -9.49
CA TYR A 36 -13.20 2.60 -9.91
C TYR A 36 -14.72 2.86 -9.75
N ARG A 37 -15.54 1.91 -10.17
CA ARG A 37 -17.00 1.95 -10.03
C ARG A 37 -17.48 1.93 -8.58
N LYS A 38 -16.86 1.13 -7.72
CA LYS A 38 -17.18 1.08 -6.28
C LYS A 38 -16.84 2.39 -5.59
N LEU A 39 -15.68 2.97 -5.89
CA LEU A 39 -15.28 4.28 -5.37
C LEU A 39 -16.28 5.36 -5.79
N ALA A 40 -16.68 5.40 -7.06
CA ALA A 40 -17.65 6.39 -7.55
C ALA A 40 -18.97 6.33 -6.77
N LYS A 41 -19.53 5.13 -6.59
CA LYS A 41 -20.74 4.91 -5.80
C LYS A 41 -20.56 5.34 -4.35
N TYR A 42 -19.42 5.01 -3.74
CA TYR A 42 -19.11 5.38 -2.36
C TYR A 42 -19.08 6.90 -2.18
N LEU A 43 -18.41 7.63 -3.08
CA LEU A 43 -18.30 9.09 -3.01
C LEU A 43 -19.68 9.75 -3.15
N TYR A 44 -20.46 9.33 -4.15
CA TYR A 44 -21.82 9.84 -4.31
C TYR A 44 -22.69 9.56 -3.10
N GLN A 45 -22.70 8.32 -2.59
CA GLN A 45 -23.59 7.94 -1.50
C GLN A 45 -23.30 8.71 -0.20
N ASN A 46 -22.03 9.00 0.08
CA ASN A 46 -21.66 9.85 1.22
C ASN A 46 -22.08 11.30 0.96
N ALA A 47 -21.77 11.88 -0.20
CA ALA A 47 -22.16 13.24 -0.53
C ALA A 47 -23.69 13.44 -0.48
N TYR A 48 -24.44 12.52 -1.04
CA TYR A 48 -25.90 12.51 -1.03
C TYR A 48 -26.45 12.43 0.40
N ALA A 49 -25.93 11.51 1.23
CA ALA A 49 -26.39 11.34 2.62
C ALA A 49 -26.15 12.58 3.49
N ASN A 50 -25.17 13.40 3.14
CA ASN A 50 -24.84 14.62 3.88
C ASN A 50 -25.55 15.88 3.35
N GLY A 51 -26.20 15.80 2.18
CA GLY A 51 -26.68 16.99 1.47
C GLY A 51 -25.57 17.83 0.85
N ASP A 52 -24.40 17.22 0.54
CA ASP A 52 -23.25 17.91 -0.06
C ASP A 52 -23.41 18.09 -1.59
N LEU A 53 -24.49 17.57 -2.19
CA LEU A 53 -24.74 17.65 -3.63
C LEU A 53 -25.61 18.84 -4.00
N SER A 54 -25.28 19.47 -5.13
CA SER A 54 -26.02 20.60 -5.70
C SER A 54 -26.36 20.35 -7.17
N PHE A 55 -27.30 21.12 -7.74
CA PHE A 55 -27.59 21.07 -9.18
C PHE A 55 -26.37 21.44 -10.04
N LYS A 56 -25.39 22.16 -9.47
CA LYS A 56 -24.13 22.47 -10.15
C LYS A 56 -23.30 21.21 -10.36
N ASP A 57 -23.31 20.28 -9.41
CA ASP A 57 -22.63 18.99 -9.55
C ASP A 57 -23.23 18.17 -10.70
N ASP A 58 -24.57 18.18 -10.84
CA ASP A 58 -25.28 17.53 -11.94
C ASP A 58 -24.85 18.14 -13.29
N ILE A 59 -24.89 19.46 -13.44
CA ILE A 59 -24.51 20.16 -14.68
C ILE A 59 -23.05 19.91 -15.04
N GLU A 60 -22.13 19.98 -14.06
CA GLU A 60 -20.71 19.69 -14.28
C GLU A 60 -20.53 18.25 -14.78
N ALA A 61 -21.22 17.28 -14.16
CA ALA A 61 -21.09 15.88 -14.53
C ALA A 61 -21.73 15.57 -15.89
N ILE A 62 -22.87 16.19 -16.24
CA ILE A 62 -23.48 16.09 -17.58
C ILE A 62 -22.50 16.59 -18.63
N LYS A 63 -21.91 17.78 -18.45
CA LYS A 63 -20.97 18.35 -19.44
C LYS A 63 -19.76 17.44 -19.65
N ALA A 64 -19.25 16.83 -18.59
CA ALA A 64 -18.10 15.93 -18.67
C ALA A 64 -18.41 14.59 -19.39
N ASN A 65 -19.64 14.10 -19.33
CA ASN A 65 -20.01 12.78 -19.85
C ASN A 65 -20.71 12.85 -21.22
N LEU A 66 -21.59 13.84 -21.40
CA LEU A 66 -22.39 13.98 -22.62
C LEU A 66 -21.52 14.15 -23.87
N GLY A 67 -20.36 14.83 -23.75
CA GLY A 67 -19.41 14.95 -24.86
C GLY A 67 -18.85 13.60 -25.30
N ASN A 68 -18.54 12.71 -24.34
CA ASN A 68 -18.07 11.35 -24.64
C ASN A 68 -19.16 10.49 -25.29
N ASP A 69 -20.41 10.66 -24.88
CA ASP A 69 -21.55 9.90 -25.41
C ASP A 69 -21.92 10.32 -26.84
N LEU A 70 -21.82 11.62 -27.14
CA LEU A 70 -22.14 12.17 -28.44
C LEU A 70 -20.97 12.05 -29.45
N GLY A 71 -19.74 12.02 -28.95
CA GLY A 71 -18.53 11.97 -29.76
C GLY A 71 -18.13 13.32 -30.35
N ASP A 72 -17.02 13.32 -31.10
CA ASP A 72 -16.36 14.53 -31.60
C ASP A 72 -17.21 15.36 -32.60
N SER A 73 -18.26 14.77 -33.15
CA SER A 73 -19.21 15.45 -34.02
C SER A 73 -20.13 16.42 -33.28
N TYR A 74 -20.06 16.52 -31.94
CA TYR A 74 -20.94 17.40 -31.16
C TYR A 74 -20.19 18.39 -30.29
N THR A 75 -20.72 19.59 -30.16
CA THR A 75 -20.27 20.60 -29.18
C THR A 75 -21.41 20.96 -28.24
N ILE A 76 -21.18 20.89 -26.93
CA ILE A 76 -22.16 21.29 -25.91
C ILE A 76 -22.12 22.81 -25.75
N LYS A 77 -23.22 23.51 -26.09
CA LYS A 77 -23.36 24.96 -25.89
C LYS A 77 -23.78 25.30 -24.47
N SER A 78 -24.80 24.63 -23.97
CA SER A 78 -25.40 24.93 -22.67
C SER A 78 -25.99 23.66 -22.06
N VAL A 79 -26.09 23.64 -20.73
CA VAL A 79 -26.91 22.68 -19.98
C VAL A 79 -27.62 23.48 -18.90
N SER A 80 -28.95 23.43 -18.90
CA SER A 80 -29.81 24.15 -17.96
C SER A 80 -30.78 23.21 -17.28
N LYS A 81 -31.07 23.44 -16.00
CA LYS A 81 -32.10 22.70 -15.26
C LYS A 81 -33.47 22.95 -15.87
N LEU A 82 -34.25 21.90 -16.03
CA LEU A 82 -35.65 21.95 -16.44
C LEU A 82 -36.54 21.96 -15.19
N ASP A 83 -37.56 22.81 -15.16
CA ASP A 83 -38.53 22.79 -14.07
C ASP A 83 -39.43 21.55 -14.21
N ARG A 84 -39.75 20.89 -13.09
CA ARG A 84 -40.61 19.70 -13.09
C ARG A 84 -41.99 19.95 -13.69
N ASN A 85 -42.47 21.20 -13.65
CA ASN A 85 -43.74 21.63 -14.23
C ASN A 85 -43.70 21.70 -15.77
N ASN A 86 -42.52 21.54 -16.39
CA ASN A 86 -42.42 21.43 -17.84
C ASN A 86 -42.94 20.09 -18.39
N PHE A 87 -43.17 19.09 -17.52
CA PHE A 87 -43.71 17.81 -17.93
C PHE A 87 -45.20 17.72 -17.63
N ASN A 88 -46.00 17.31 -18.62
CA ASN A 88 -47.41 17.01 -18.41
C ASN A 88 -47.63 15.55 -17.94
N ALA A 89 -48.80 15.24 -17.41
CA ALA A 89 -49.09 13.92 -16.82
C ALA A 89 -48.87 12.76 -17.81
N LYS A 90 -49.19 12.95 -19.09
CA LYS A 90 -49.03 11.94 -20.15
C LYS A 90 -47.56 11.69 -20.48
N GLU A 91 -46.74 12.73 -20.48
CA GLU A 91 -45.29 12.63 -20.67
C GLU A 91 -44.63 11.88 -19.53
N ILE A 92 -45.01 12.21 -18.29
CA ILE A 92 -44.50 11.55 -17.09
C ILE A 92 -44.87 10.05 -17.12
N GLU A 93 -46.11 9.72 -17.47
CA GLU A 93 -46.57 8.33 -17.61
C GLU A 93 -45.81 7.58 -18.72
N THR A 94 -45.58 8.24 -19.86
CA THR A 94 -44.84 7.68 -20.99
C THR A 94 -43.39 7.36 -20.62
N LEU A 95 -42.70 8.31 -20.00
CA LEU A 95 -41.32 8.16 -19.55
C LEU A 95 -41.20 7.08 -18.46
N TYR A 96 -42.12 7.06 -17.50
CA TYR A 96 -42.19 6.05 -16.47
C TYR A 96 -42.42 4.64 -17.04
N THR A 97 -43.37 4.48 -17.96
CA THR A 97 -43.70 3.17 -18.56
C THR A 97 -42.54 2.62 -19.38
N ALA A 98 -41.85 3.48 -20.14
CA ALA A 98 -40.77 3.04 -21.01
C ALA A 98 -39.47 2.69 -20.24
N TYR A 99 -39.19 3.35 -19.11
CA TYR A 99 -37.88 3.23 -18.42
C TYR A 99 -37.96 2.74 -16.98
N HIS A 100 -39.18 2.50 -16.46
CA HIS A 100 -39.45 1.96 -15.14
C HIS A 100 -38.71 2.69 -14.00
N PHE A 101 -38.69 4.03 -14.04
CA PHE A 101 -38.14 4.87 -12.97
C PHE A 101 -38.76 4.46 -11.62
N LYS A 102 -37.95 4.22 -10.57
CA LYS A 102 -38.39 3.45 -9.40
C LYS A 102 -39.31 4.19 -8.41
N ASP A 103 -39.46 5.50 -8.54
CA ASP A 103 -39.96 6.38 -7.48
C ASP A 103 -41.37 6.92 -7.66
N ILE A 104 -42.26 6.12 -8.26
CA ILE A 104 -43.68 6.43 -8.27
C ILE A 104 -44.43 5.28 -7.61
N ARG A 105 -44.36 5.17 -6.26
CA ARG A 105 -45.34 4.36 -5.52
C ARG A 105 -46.72 5.03 -5.41
N THR A 106 -46.86 6.27 -5.87
CA THR A 106 -48.12 7.01 -5.88
C THR A 106 -48.20 7.79 -7.16
N ASN A 107 -49.33 7.67 -7.87
CA ASN A 107 -49.79 8.47 -9.01
C ASN A 107 -48.88 9.67 -9.37
N PRO A 108 -48.32 9.78 -10.60
CA PRO A 108 -47.30 10.78 -10.93
C PRO A 108 -47.68 12.24 -10.63
N SER A 109 -48.97 12.54 -10.63
CA SER A 109 -49.57 13.83 -10.29
C SER A 109 -49.66 14.14 -8.78
N SER A 110 -49.28 13.22 -7.89
CA SER A 110 -49.36 13.35 -6.42
C SER A 110 -48.05 13.13 -5.66
N ALA A 111 -46.90 13.08 -6.35
CA ALA A 111 -45.58 12.89 -5.74
C ALA A 111 -45.24 14.04 -4.76
N LYS A 112 -45.47 13.80 -3.47
CA LYS A 112 -45.07 14.68 -2.36
C LYS A 112 -43.60 14.54 -1.96
N ASP A 113 -42.90 13.52 -2.49
CA ASP A 113 -41.47 13.34 -2.26
C ASP A 113 -40.69 14.36 -3.10
N THR A 114 -39.91 15.19 -2.42
CA THR A 114 -38.89 16.05 -3.03
C THR A 114 -37.66 15.20 -3.30
N ASN A 115 -37.04 15.32 -4.50
CA ASN A 115 -35.86 14.56 -4.98
C ASN A 115 -36.17 13.37 -5.92
N THR A 116 -37.11 13.56 -6.85
CA THR A 116 -37.43 12.60 -7.93
C THR A 116 -36.63 12.87 -9.21
N TRP A 117 -36.65 11.98 -10.21
CA TRP A 117 -36.01 12.22 -11.52
C TRP A 117 -36.51 13.51 -12.22
N LEU A 118 -37.73 13.95 -11.92
CA LEU A 118 -38.28 15.22 -12.41
C LEU A 118 -37.49 16.42 -11.86
N ASP A 119 -37.03 16.33 -10.61
CA ASP A 119 -36.22 17.37 -9.96
C ASP A 119 -34.77 17.39 -10.48
N HIS A 120 -34.38 16.36 -11.24
CA HIS A 120 -33.06 16.13 -11.84
C HIS A 120 -33.15 15.98 -13.38
N SER A 121 -34.03 16.77 -14.00
CA SER A 121 -34.16 16.87 -15.45
C SER A 121 -33.48 18.14 -15.97
N TYR A 122 -32.82 18.02 -17.12
CA TYR A 122 -32.00 19.07 -17.71
C TYR A 122 -32.18 19.12 -19.22
N LEU A 123 -32.02 20.31 -19.80
CA LEU A 123 -31.99 20.51 -21.25
C LEU A 123 -30.55 20.87 -21.66
N ALA A 124 -30.01 20.13 -22.63
CA ALA A 124 -28.72 20.40 -23.23
C ALA A 124 -28.90 20.95 -24.65
N ASP A 125 -28.38 22.15 -24.89
CA ASP A 125 -28.24 22.68 -26.25
C ASP A 125 -26.90 22.22 -26.81
N THR A 126 -26.94 21.53 -27.95
CA THR A 126 -25.76 20.96 -28.62
C THR A 126 -25.68 21.43 -30.06
N ILE A 127 -24.48 21.59 -30.60
CA ILE A 127 -24.25 21.75 -32.02
C ILE A 127 -23.81 20.40 -32.56
N HIS A 128 -24.52 19.87 -33.55
CA HIS A 128 -24.08 18.73 -34.33
C HIS A 128 -23.33 19.23 -35.57
N HIS A 129 -22.07 18.84 -35.70
CA HIS A 129 -21.21 19.11 -36.86
C HIS A 129 -21.23 17.88 -37.78
N PHE A 130 -21.61 18.09 -39.03
CA PHE A 130 -21.71 17.02 -40.03
C PHE A 130 -21.22 17.54 -41.39
N GLU A 131 -20.65 16.63 -42.18
CA GLU A 131 -20.07 16.95 -43.50
C GLU A 131 -20.82 16.20 -44.60
N PRO A 132 -22.02 16.67 -45.00
CA PRO A 132 -22.62 16.19 -46.23
C PRO A 132 -21.82 16.78 -47.39
N GLU A 133 -21.34 15.90 -48.28
CA GLU A 133 -20.75 16.28 -49.57
C GLU A 133 -19.54 17.22 -49.48
N GLY A 134 -18.72 17.09 -48.42
CA GLY A 134 -17.45 17.81 -48.27
C GLY A 134 -17.59 19.27 -47.78
N SER A 135 -18.78 19.70 -47.36
CA SER A 135 -19.00 21.01 -46.73
C SER A 135 -19.35 20.84 -45.24
N ILE A 136 -18.60 21.51 -44.36
CA ILE A 136 -18.87 21.50 -42.91
C ILE A 136 -20.18 22.25 -42.64
N ASN A 137 -21.19 21.52 -42.16
CA ASN A 137 -22.48 22.05 -41.72
C ASN A 137 -22.65 21.87 -40.22
N SER A 138 -23.49 22.70 -39.61
CA SER A 138 -23.78 22.63 -38.18
C SER A 138 -25.25 22.87 -37.86
N ALA A 139 -25.87 22.05 -37.02
CA ALA A 139 -27.26 22.20 -36.59
C ALA A 139 -27.37 22.31 -35.07
N LEU A 140 -28.26 23.19 -34.59
CA LEU A 140 -28.59 23.27 -33.17
C LEU A 140 -29.58 22.17 -32.81
N GLU A 141 -29.18 21.29 -31.90
CA GLU A 141 -29.96 20.18 -31.41
C GLU A 141 -30.22 20.32 -29.91
N LYS A 142 -31.48 20.09 -29.50
CA LYS A 142 -31.90 20.07 -28.10
C LYS A 142 -32.01 18.64 -27.60
N LYS A 143 -31.30 18.30 -26.52
CA LYS A 143 -31.33 16.97 -25.92
C LYS A 143 -31.83 17.04 -24.48
N LEU A 144 -32.79 16.18 -24.13
CA LEU A 144 -33.26 16.05 -22.74
C LEU A 144 -32.33 15.13 -21.96
N ILE A 145 -31.89 15.55 -20.79
CA ILE A 145 -31.04 14.76 -19.92
C ILE A 145 -31.79 14.48 -18.62
N ILE A 146 -31.93 13.22 -18.25
CA ILE A 146 -32.57 12.79 -17.00
C ILE A 146 -31.52 12.11 -16.14
N ILE A 147 -31.36 12.60 -14.92
CA ILE A 147 -30.53 11.97 -13.90
C ILE A 147 -31.48 11.31 -12.89
N ASP A 148 -31.43 9.99 -12.74
CA ASP A 148 -32.27 9.29 -11.76
C ASP A 148 -31.47 9.04 -10.46
N PRO A 149 -31.81 9.69 -9.33
CA PRO A 149 -31.12 9.53 -8.04
C PRO A 149 -31.40 8.20 -7.35
N HIS A 150 -32.48 7.51 -7.70
CA HIS A 150 -32.94 6.29 -7.04
C HIS A 150 -32.84 5.04 -7.93
N ASN A 151 -32.27 5.19 -9.12
CA ASN A 151 -32.16 4.07 -10.03
C ASN A 151 -31.21 2.99 -9.53
N THR A 152 -31.77 1.80 -9.31
CA THR A 152 -31.02 0.57 -9.00
C THR A 152 -31.15 -0.48 -10.10
N LYS A 153 -31.96 -0.22 -11.15
CA LYS A 153 -32.14 -1.11 -12.32
C LYS A 153 -31.30 -0.68 -13.52
N LEU A 154 -31.11 0.62 -13.73
CA LEU A 154 -30.01 1.19 -14.50
C LEU A 154 -28.73 0.95 -13.71
N ASN A 155 -28.27 -0.30 -13.67
CA ASN A 155 -26.89 -0.65 -13.40
C ASN A 155 -25.96 -0.15 -14.53
N ASN A 156 -26.44 0.73 -15.40
CA ASN A 156 -25.90 1.01 -16.71
C ASN A 156 -25.53 2.49 -16.73
N HIS A 157 -24.33 2.81 -17.18
CA HIS A 157 -24.25 3.88 -18.17
C HIS A 157 -24.82 3.25 -19.44
N ASP A 158 -26.13 3.37 -19.67
CA ASP A 158 -26.64 3.18 -21.03
C ASP A 158 -26.36 4.50 -21.73
N THR A 159 -25.12 4.64 -22.21
CA THR A 159 -24.69 5.74 -23.09
C THR A 159 -25.43 5.72 -24.43
N GLY A 160 -26.34 4.76 -24.61
CA GLY A 160 -26.96 4.42 -25.89
C GLY A 160 -28.45 4.09 -25.81
N ALA A 161 -29.23 4.69 -24.90
CA ALA A 161 -30.64 4.93 -25.23
C ALA A 161 -30.75 6.09 -26.24
N GLN A 162 -29.90 6.09 -27.29
CA GLN A 162 -30.11 6.93 -28.45
C GLN A 162 -31.38 6.44 -29.11
N TRP A 163 -32.42 7.25 -29.01
CA TRP A 163 -33.60 7.03 -29.82
C TRP A 163 -33.55 7.92 -31.06
N SER A 164 -33.51 7.27 -32.21
CA SER A 164 -33.92 7.79 -33.51
C SER A 164 -35.46 7.89 -33.55
N PRO A 165 -36.09 8.85 -34.24
CA PRO A 165 -37.51 9.25 -34.12
C PRO A 165 -38.60 8.19 -34.33
N SER A 166 -38.28 6.90 -34.48
CA SER A 166 -39.26 5.86 -34.80
C SER A 166 -39.92 5.28 -33.56
N PHE A 167 -40.85 6.05 -32.96
CA PHE A 167 -41.99 5.48 -32.23
C PHE A 167 -42.76 4.78 -33.31
N LYS A 168 -42.53 3.48 -33.45
CA LYS A 168 -43.37 2.60 -34.25
C LYS A 168 -44.77 2.72 -33.68
N SER A 169 -45.50 3.66 -34.28
CA SER A 169 -46.92 3.63 -34.55
C SER A 169 -47.75 2.91 -33.49
N GLN A 170 -48.23 3.64 -32.49
CA GLN A 170 -49.60 3.43 -31.98
C GLN A 170 -50.12 4.57 -31.13
N ASN A 171 -49.26 5.44 -30.56
CA ASN A 171 -49.69 6.65 -29.86
C ASN A 171 -48.85 7.85 -30.29
N LYS A 172 -49.25 8.50 -31.41
CA LYS A 172 -48.79 9.86 -31.70
C LYS A 172 -49.25 10.75 -30.55
N VAL A 173 -48.30 11.23 -29.76
CA VAL A 173 -48.52 12.41 -28.93
C VAL A 173 -47.81 13.54 -29.67
N ASP A 174 -48.57 14.53 -30.13
CA ASP A 174 -48.03 15.82 -30.58
C ASP A 174 -47.55 16.57 -29.33
N ASP A 175 -46.40 16.15 -28.79
CA ASP A 175 -45.83 16.73 -27.58
C ASP A 175 -44.44 17.29 -27.84
N TRP A 176 -43.97 18.20 -26.99
CA TRP A 176 -42.66 18.81 -27.16
C TRP A 176 -41.52 17.77 -27.06
N LEU A 177 -41.73 16.67 -26.31
CA LEU A 177 -40.81 15.53 -26.26
C LEU A 177 -40.59 14.85 -27.62
N THR A 178 -41.60 14.80 -28.48
CA THR A 178 -41.55 14.11 -29.80
C THR A 178 -41.33 15.08 -30.96
N THR A 179 -41.62 16.37 -30.77
CA THR A 179 -41.60 17.39 -31.85
C THR A 179 -40.46 18.41 -31.74
N LYS A 180 -39.85 18.60 -30.57
CA LYS A 180 -38.83 19.66 -30.33
C LYS A 180 -37.47 19.14 -29.84
N LEU A 181 -37.38 17.88 -29.43
CA LEU A 181 -36.14 17.24 -28.99
C LEU A 181 -35.50 16.43 -30.11
N HIS A 182 -34.18 16.46 -30.15
CA HIS A 182 -33.33 15.73 -31.11
C HIS A 182 -32.71 14.48 -30.48
N GLY A 183 -33.14 14.13 -29.26
CA GLY A 183 -32.63 12.98 -28.52
C GLY A 183 -32.70 13.23 -27.03
N TRP A 184 -32.31 12.22 -26.26
CA TRP A 184 -32.29 12.30 -24.81
C TRP A 184 -31.33 11.28 -24.22
N HIS A 185 -30.84 11.55 -23.01
CA HIS A 185 -29.89 10.71 -22.28
C HIS A 185 -30.40 10.49 -20.86
N ILE A 186 -30.23 9.27 -20.35
CA ILE A 186 -30.52 8.94 -18.96
C ILE A 186 -29.24 8.52 -18.26
N TYR A 187 -28.98 9.11 -17.11
CA TYR A 187 -27.83 8.79 -16.27
C TYR A 187 -28.25 8.25 -14.90
N ASN A 188 -27.41 7.37 -14.35
CA ASN A 188 -27.45 7.00 -12.94
C ASN A 188 -26.63 8.01 -12.13
N SER A 189 -27.27 8.71 -11.19
CA SER A 189 -26.62 9.75 -10.37
C SER A 189 -25.36 9.27 -9.67
N ASN A 190 -25.42 8.04 -9.12
CA ASN A 190 -24.35 7.47 -8.31
C ASN A 190 -23.07 7.23 -9.11
N LEU A 191 -23.23 6.98 -10.41
CA LEU A 191 -22.11 6.76 -11.32
C LEU A 191 -21.69 8.06 -11.97
N LEU A 192 -22.63 8.83 -12.52
CA LEU A 192 -22.34 10.08 -13.24
C LEU A 192 -21.56 11.07 -12.36
N ILE A 193 -22.12 11.41 -11.19
CA ILE A 193 -21.52 12.39 -10.27
C ILE A 193 -20.30 11.79 -9.58
N GLY A 194 -20.37 10.52 -9.18
CA GLY A 194 -19.26 9.81 -8.55
C GLY A 194 -18.01 9.75 -9.44
N TYR A 195 -18.17 9.42 -10.72
CA TYR A 195 -17.08 9.42 -11.69
C TYR A 195 -16.53 10.82 -11.97
N ASN A 196 -17.40 11.82 -12.07
CA ASN A 196 -16.97 13.21 -12.26
C ASN A 196 -16.12 13.70 -11.07
N LYS A 197 -16.50 13.36 -9.82
CA LYS A 197 -15.71 13.69 -8.63
C LYS A 197 -14.32 13.03 -8.66
N ILE A 198 -14.24 11.74 -9.01
CA ILE A 198 -12.94 11.06 -9.17
C ILE A 198 -12.09 11.74 -10.24
N PHE A 199 -12.67 12.02 -11.40
CA PHE A 199 -11.94 12.57 -12.54
C PHE A 199 -11.39 13.97 -12.27
N LYS A 200 -12.16 14.80 -11.56
CA LYS A 200 -11.76 16.15 -11.17
C LYS A 200 -10.58 16.13 -10.22
N ASP A 201 -10.65 15.33 -9.15
CA ASP A 201 -9.56 15.17 -8.19
C ASP A 201 -8.31 14.59 -8.88
N LEU A 202 -8.49 13.56 -9.71
CA LEU A 202 -7.41 12.93 -10.47
C LEU A 202 -6.64 13.95 -11.31
N ARG A 203 -7.31 14.80 -12.08
CA ARG A 203 -6.67 15.85 -12.90
C ARG A 203 -6.01 16.96 -12.06
N GLN A 204 -6.51 17.20 -10.84
CA GLN A 204 -5.95 18.20 -9.93
C GLN A 204 -4.79 17.66 -9.09
N SER A 205 -4.60 16.34 -9.04
CA SER A 205 -3.54 15.71 -8.27
C SER A 205 -2.14 16.15 -8.76
N PRO A 206 -1.18 16.41 -7.85
CA PRO A 206 0.20 16.73 -8.24
C PRO A 206 0.83 15.66 -9.12
N GLN A 207 0.52 14.38 -8.87
CA GLN A 207 1.05 13.26 -9.65
C GLN A 207 0.59 13.30 -11.11
N TYR A 208 -0.67 13.69 -11.37
CA TYR A 208 -1.17 13.83 -12.74
C TYR A 208 -0.40 14.91 -13.53
N GLN A 209 -0.04 16.01 -12.86
CA GLN A 209 0.71 17.12 -13.48
C GLN A 209 2.15 16.74 -13.88
N THR A 210 2.68 15.64 -13.32
CA THR A 210 4.01 15.12 -13.67
C THR A 210 4.02 14.14 -14.85
N LEU A 211 2.84 13.73 -15.34
CA LEU A 211 2.73 12.75 -16.43
C LEU A 211 3.08 13.39 -17.78
N ASP A 212 3.73 12.62 -18.64
CA ASP A 212 3.97 13.04 -20.02
C ASP A 212 2.67 13.05 -20.85
N SER A 213 2.67 13.82 -21.94
CA SER A 213 1.48 14.03 -22.77
C SER A 213 0.93 12.73 -23.39
N ALA A 214 1.78 11.74 -23.71
CA ALA A 214 1.32 10.48 -24.31
C ALA A 214 0.67 9.55 -23.26
N THR A 215 1.16 9.59 -22.02
CA THR A 215 0.51 8.95 -20.88
C THR A 215 -0.84 9.61 -20.58
N ILE A 216 -0.93 10.95 -20.60
CA ILE A 216 -2.19 11.69 -20.44
C ILE A 216 -3.19 11.30 -21.54
N GLU A 217 -2.77 11.28 -22.81
CA GLU A 217 -3.62 10.84 -23.92
C GLU A 217 -4.15 9.41 -23.71
N SER A 218 -3.32 8.52 -23.15
CA SER A 218 -3.73 7.16 -22.82
C SER A 218 -4.75 7.11 -21.69
N LEU A 219 -4.60 7.96 -20.66
CA LEU A 219 -5.58 8.11 -19.57
C LEU A 219 -6.93 8.58 -20.08
N GLU A 220 -6.97 9.64 -20.89
CA GLU A 220 -8.18 10.20 -21.49
C GLU A 220 -8.93 9.16 -22.36
N LYS A 221 -8.21 8.18 -22.92
CA LYS A 221 -8.80 7.05 -23.65
C LYS A 221 -9.29 5.91 -22.76
N ILE A 222 -8.75 5.75 -21.56
CA ILE A 222 -9.11 4.67 -20.61
C ILE A 222 -10.29 5.08 -19.74
N ILE A 223 -10.30 6.31 -19.23
CA ILE A 223 -11.27 6.77 -18.23
C ILE A 223 -12.73 6.63 -18.71
N PRO A 224 -13.11 7.05 -19.93
CA PRO A 224 -14.47 6.84 -20.43
C PRO A 224 -14.86 5.35 -20.46
N LYS A 225 -13.91 4.44 -20.70
CA LYS A 225 -14.17 2.99 -20.73
C LYS A 225 -14.42 2.40 -19.34
N LEU A 226 -13.86 3.01 -18.29
CA LEU A 226 -14.17 2.65 -16.90
C LEU A 226 -15.61 3.01 -16.49
N GLN A 227 -16.27 3.86 -17.27
CA GLN A 227 -17.64 4.30 -17.01
C GLN A 227 -18.68 3.41 -17.70
N LEU A 228 -18.27 2.52 -18.60
CA LEU A 228 -19.16 1.62 -19.33
C LEU A 228 -19.98 0.72 -18.39
N LYS A 229 -21.11 0.21 -18.90
CA LYS A 229 -21.94 -0.79 -18.20
C LYS A 229 -21.19 -2.09 -17.93
N HIS A 230 -20.45 -2.56 -18.92
CA HIS A 230 -19.66 -3.78 -18.85
C HIS A 230 -18.20 -3.46 -19.11
N LYS A 231 -17.31 -4.15 -18.38
CA LYS A 231 -15.89 -4.11 -18.71
C LYS A 231 -15.67 -4.67 -20.12
N ILE A 232 -14.74 -4.07 -20.85
CA ILE A 232 -14.40 -4.48 -22.22
C ILE A 232 -13.80 -5.90 -22.19
N SER A 233 -12.72 -6.06 -21.44
CA SER A 233 -12.08 -7.34 -21.14
C SER A 233 -11.15 -7.17 -19.95
N ASP A 234 -10.79 -8.28 -19.30
CA ASP A 234 -9.82 -8.27 -18.20
C ASP A 234 -8.45 -7.73 -18.66
N ASP A 235 -8.02 -8.14 -19.84
CA ASP A 235 -6.71 -7.78 -20.40
C ASP A 235 -6.62 -6.30 -20.78
N TYR A 236 -7.75 -5.65 -21.07
CA TYR A 236 -7.74 -4.22 -21.36
C TYR A 236 -7.23 -3.39 -20.18
N TYR A 237 -7.57 -3.79 -18.95
CA TYR A 237 -7.22 -3.08 -17.73
C TYR A 237 -5.98 -3.62 -17.03
N ARG A 238 -5.23 -4.52 -17.69
CA ARG A 238 -3.98 -5.07 -17.20
C ARG A 238 -2.80 -4.48 -18.00
N PRO A 239 -1.71 -4.09 -17.32
CA PRO A 239 -0.48 -3.72 -17.99
C PRO A 239 0.13 -4.89 -18.78
N ASP A 240 0.76 -4.60 -19.91
CA ASP A 240 1.50 -5.56 -20.73
C ASP A 240 2.98 -5.59 -20.29
N PRO A 241 3.41 -6.60 -19.51
CA PRO A 241 4.77 -6.65 -18.97
C PRO A 241 5.83 -6.90 -20.06
N LEU A 242 5.46 -7.59 -21.16
CA LEU A 242 6.39 -7.85 -22.24
C LEU A 242 6.64 -6.56 -23.04
N ALA A 243 5.60 -5.79 -23.34
CA ALA A 243 5.77 -4.50 -24.00
C ALA A 243 6.62 -3.53 -23.17
N GLU A 244 6.43 -3.50 -21.86
CA GLU A 244 7.26 -2.69 -20.95
C GLU A 244 8.74 -3.10 -21.00
N LEU A 245 9.00 -4.41 -21.02
CA LEU A 245 10.35 -4.95 -21.11
C LEU A 245 11.01 -4.61 -22.45
N ILE A 246 10.28 -4.73 -23.56
CA ILE A 246 10.75 -4.37 -24.90
C ILE A 246 11.02 -2.86 -24.99
N TYR A 247 10.16 -2.02 -24.43
CA TYR A 247 10.35 -0.56 -24.41
C TYR A 247 11.64 -0.17 -23.66
N LYS A 248 11.87 -0.76 -22.48
CA LYS A 248 13.02 -0.43 -21.62
C LYS A 248 14.34 -1.03 -22.08
N GLN A 249 14.32 -2.27 -22.58
CA GLN A 249 15.55 -3.06 -22.85
C GLN A 249 15.75 -3.36 -24.33
N GLY A 250 14.73 -3.19 -25.16
CA GLY A 250 14.81 -3.40 -26.60
C GLY A 250 15.63 -2.31 -27.29
N LYS A 251 16.29 -2.68 -28.39
CA LYS A 251 17.01 -1.75 -29.26
C LYS A 251 16.13 -1.36 -30.43
N LYS A 252 15.98 -0.05 -30.68
CA LYS A 252 15.39 0.43 -31.93
C LYS A 252 16.31 0.04 -33.09
N ILE A 253 15.75 -0.64 -34.08
CA ILE A 253 16.51 -1.05 -35.27
C ILE A 253 16.62 0.17 -36.19
N PRO A 254 17.84 0.63 -36.55
CA PRO A 254 18.03 1.81 -37.39
C PRO A 254 17.27 1.73 -38.71
N ASN A 255 16.74 2.86 -39.17
CA ASN A 255 15.98 2.99 -40.42
C ASN A 255 14.76 2.07 -40.53
N THR A 256 14.25 1.58 -39.39
CA THR A 256 12.98 0.85 -39.33
C THR A 256 12.12 1.38 -38.18
N ASN A 257 10.80 1.19 -38.27
CA ASN A 257 9.88 1.48 -37.17
C ASN A 257 9.70 0.28 -36.24
N LYS A 258 10.80 -0.40 -35.86
CA LYS A 258 10.76 -1.63 -35.06
C LYS A 258 11.76 -1.62 -33.88
N TYR A 259 11.33 -2.21 -32.76
CA TYR A 259 12.20 -2.64 -31.67
C TYR A 259 12.66 -4.09 -31.91
N LYS A 260 13.87 -4.40 -31.46
CA LYS A 260 14.41 -5.75 -31.30
C LYS A 260 14.75 -6.00 -29.83
N TYR A 261 14.19 -7.05 -29.24
CA TYR A 261 14.49 -7.50 -27.89
C TYR A 261 14.81 -9.00 -27.90
N ILE A 262 15.82 -9.43 -27.14
CA ILE A 262 16.20 -10.84 -27.01
C ILE A 262 16.04 -11.20 -25.54
N ASN A 263 15.18 -12.18 -25.24
CA ASN A 263 14.96 -12.60 -23.86
C ASN A 263 16.10 -13.48 -23.33
N GLN A 264 16.03 -13.83 -22.05
CA GLN A 264 17.04 -14.66 -21.37
C GLN A 264 17.20 -16.06 -21.99
N SER A 265 16.19 -16.57 -22.69
CA SER A 265 16.23 -17.86 -23.40
C SER A 265 16.78 -17.73 -24.83
N GLY A 266 17.20 -16.54 -25.26
CA GLY A 266 17.69 -16.28 -26.62
C GLY A 266 16.60 -16.09 -27.67
N HIS A 267 15.32 -16.05 -27.28
CA HIS A 267 14.22 -15.81 -28.21
C HIS A 267 14.15 -14.33 -28.59
N GLU A 268 14.12 -14.05 -29.90
CA GLU A 268 14.03 -12.72 -30.47
C GLU A 268 12.59 -12.25 -30.69
N PHE A 269 12.30 -11.04 -30.22
CA PHE A 269 11.05 -10.32 -30.41
C PHE A 269 11.31 -9.11 -31.31
N ILE A 270 10.55 -9.00 -32.41
CA ILE A 270 10.60 -7.87 -33.33
C ILE A 270 9.20 -7.25 -33.39
N ASN A 271 9.05 -6.03 -32.85
CA ASN A 271 7.75 -5.39 -32.70
C ASN A 271 7.77 -3.96 -33.25
N SER A 272 6.64 -3.49 -33.75
CA SER A 272 6.50 -2.09 -34.20
C SER A 272 6.71 -1.11 -33.04
N VAL A 273 7.49 -0.06 -33.27
CA VAL A 273 7.70 1.04 -32.28
C VAL A 273 6.37 1.61 -31.85
N LYS A 274 5.46 1.88 -32.80
CA LYS A 274 4.11 2.41 -32.51
C LYS A 274 3.30 1.53 -31.57
N VAL A 275 3.44 0.21 -31.68
CA VAL A 275 2.69 -0.76 -30.84
C VAL A 275 3.28 -0.78 -29.44
N ILE A 276 4.61 -0.86 -29.32
CA ILE A 276 5.31 -0.92 -28.04
C ILE A 276 5.16 0.40 -27.26
N ASP A 277 5.38 1.55 -27.92
CA ASP A 277 5.24 2.86 -27.28
C ASP A 277 3.80 3.07 -26.80
N ARG A 278 2.79 2.73 -27.61
CA ARG A 278 1.37 2.79 -27.19
C ARG A 278 1.09 1.92 -25.97
N ALA A 279 1.63 0.69 -25.95
CA ALA A 279 1.46 -0.22 -24.83
C ALA A 279 2.17 0.29 -23.56
N HIS A 280 3.36 0.89 -23.70
CA HIS A 280 4.08 1.53 -22.60
C HIS A 280 3.28 2.67 -21.98
N TYR A 281 2.81 3.64 -22.78
CA TYR A 281 2.03 4.77 -22.24
C TYR A 281 0.68 4.32 -21.65
N LYS A 282 0.06 3.28 -22.23
CA LYS A 282 -1.10 2.61 -21.63
C LYS A 282 -0.75 1.98 -20.28
N ASN A 283 0.41 1.33 -20.16
CA ASN A 283 0.86 0.76 -18.90
C ASN A 283 1.07 1.84 -17.84
N GLN A 284 1.76 2.94 -18.18
CA GLN A 284 1.96 4.07 -17.26
C GLN A 284 0.61 4.65 -16.78
N ALA A 285 -0.35 4.82 -17.70
CA ALA A 285 -1.70 5.26 -17.38
C ALA A 285 -2.43 4.29 -16.43
N LEU A 286 -2.35 2.98 -16.67
CA LEU A 286 -2.96 1.97 -15.80
C LEU A 286 -2.30 1.90 -14.42
N ILE A 287 -0.97 2.01 -14.35
CA ILE A 287 -0.22 2.05 -13.08
C ILE A 287 -0.64 3.28 -12.28
N PHE A 288 -0.68 4.45 -12.92
CA PHE A 288 -1.14 5.69 -12.31
C PHE A 288 -2.56 5.57 -11.74
N LEU A 289 -3.51 5.04 -12.52
CA LEU A 289 -4.90 4.86 -12.07
C LEU A 289 -5.01 3.90 -10.89
N ASN A 290 -4.28 2.78 -10.92
CA ASN A 290 -4.27 1.83 -9.80
C ASN A 290 -3.68 2.46 -8.54
N ASN A 291 -2.58 3.21 -8.68
CA ASN A 291 -1.96 3.91 -7.56
C ASN A 291 -2.93 4.92 -6.95
N TYR A 292 -3.57 5.75 -7.78
CA TYR A 292 -4.58 6.71 -7.34
C TYR A 292 -5.74 6.05 -6.57
N LEU A 293 -6.27 4.93 -7.09
CA LEU A 293 -7.35 4.20 -6.42
C LEU A 293 -6.92 3.59 -5.10
N GLU A 294 -5.70 3.04 -5.04
CA GLU A 294 -5.13 2.49 -3.82
C GLU A 294 -4.92 3.57 -2.76
N ASP A 295 -4.36 4.72 -3.14
CA ASP A 295 -4.15 5.85 -2.24
C ASP A 295 -5.47 6.39 -1.71
N THR A 296 -6.47 6.50 -2.58
CA THR A 296 -7.82 6.92 -2.21
C THR A 296 -8.48 5.89 -1.29
N TYR A 297 -8.34 4.60 -1.57
CA TYR A 297 -8.87 3.53 -0.71
C TYR A 297 -8.22 3.58 0.67
N ASN A 298 -6.89 3.70 0.75
CA ASN A 298 -6.16 3.81 2.01
C ASN A 298 -6.57 5.04 2.82
N LEU A 299 -6.82 6.17 2.15
CA LEU A 299 -7.38 7.37 2.76
C LEU A 299 -8.77 7.10 3.37
N THR A 300 -9.67 6.45 2.61
CA THR A 300 -11.02 6.11 3.11
C THR A 300 -10.98 5.14 4.29
N LEU A 301 -10.09 4.14 4.24
CA LEU A 301 -9.93 3.16 5.30
C LEU A 301 -9.43 3.82 6.59
N GLN A 302 -8.44 4.71 6.47
CA GLN A 302 -7.92 5.46 7.60
C GLN A 302 -8.98 6.42 8.17
N GLN A 303 -9.76 7.07 7.31
CA GLN A 303 -10.87 7.92 7.72
C GLN A 303 -11.91 7.17 8.55
N GLU A 304 -12.34 6.00 8.05
CA GLU A 304 -13.33 5.17 8.74
C GLU A 304 -12.81 4.74 10.12
N TYR A 305 -11.52 4.43 10.24
CA TYR A 305 -10.89 4.13 11.51
C TYR A 305 -10.94 5.31 12.48
N GLU A 306 -10.56 6.52 12.05
CA GLU A 306 -10.61 7.73 12.89
C GLU A 306 -12.04 8.07 13.34
N THR A 307 -13.03 7.97 12.45
CA THR A 307 -14.44 8.18 12.80
C THR A 307 -14.92 7.18 13.86
N ASN A 308 -14.51 5.91 13.75
CA ASN A 308 -14.87 4.86 14.71
C ASN A 308 -14.18 5.03 16.08
N LEU A 309 -13.03 5.71 16.12
CA LEU A 309 -12.32 6.06 17.35
C LEU A 309 -12.94 7.23 18.12
N GLU A 310 -13.97 7.90 17.58
CA GLU A 310 -14.68 9.02 18.22
C GLU A 310 -15.99 8.55 18.89
N PRO A 311 -16.01 7.78 20.00
CA PRO A 311 -17.25 7.51 20.70
C PRO A 311 -17.70 8.75 21.47
N SER A 312 -18.80 9.32 20.98
CA SER A 312 -19.69 10.19 21.72
C SER A 312 -20.05 9.55 23.08
N LYS A 313 -19.94 10.33 24.17
CA LYS A 313 -20.53 10.11 25.53
C LYS A 313 -19.66 9.52 26.66
N HIS A 314 -18.35 9.26 26.50
CA HIS A 314 -17.49 8.89 27.65
C HIS A 314 -16.38 9.92 27.91
N ALA A 315 -15.90 10.01 29.16
CA ALA A 315 -14.83 10.93 29.56
C ALA A 315 -13.60 10.73 28.67
N LYS A 316 -13.18 11.80 27.99
CA LYS A 316 -12.16 11.74 26.94
C LYS A 316 -10.80 11.41 27.56
N PHE A 317 -10.16 10.33 27.10
CA PHE A 317 -8.84 9.89 27.61
C PHE A 317 -7.72 10.93 27.40
N TYR A 318 -7.95 11.96 26.59
CA TYR A 318 -7.04 13.05 26.31
C TYR A 318 -7.36 14.35 27.07
N GLN A 319 -8.37 14.36 27.95
CA GLN A 319 -8.66 15.49 28.82
C GLN A 319 -7.91 15.38 30.15
N GLU A 320 -7.36 16.51 30.60
CA GLU A 320 -6.69 16.65 31.88
C GLU A 320 -7.70 16.53 33.03
N LYS A 321 -7.32 15.81 34.09
CA LYS A 321 -8.17 15.69 35.27
C LYS A 321 -8.17 16.97 36.10
N LYS A 322 -9.37 17.43 36.47
CA LYS A 322 -9.56 18.63 37.32
C LYS A 322 -8.94 18.53 38.72
N TYR A 323 -8.71 17.31 39.23
CA TYR A 323 -8.13 17.09 40.56
C TYR A 323 -7.06 15.99 40.53
N ILE A 324 -5.85 16.35 40.96
CA ILE A 324 -4.67 15.48 41.06
C ILE A 324 -4.10 15.61 42.48
N LYS A 325 -3.80 14.49 43.14
CA LYS A 325 -3.21 14.46 44.49
C LYS A 325 -1.81 15.07 44.50
N GLN A 326 -1.37 15.62 45.64
CA GLN A 326 -0.07 16.31 45.74
C GLN A 326 1.12 15.40 45.39
N GLU A 327 1.16 14.18 45.91
CA GLU A 327 2.19 13.19 45.60
C GLU A 327 2.27 12.90 44.09
N THR A 328 1.12 12.71 43.45
CA THR A 328 1.02 12.52 42.00
C THR A 328 1.53 13.74 41.22
N ARG A 329 1.27 14.98 41.70
CA ARG A 329 1.80 16.21 41.07
C ARG A 329 3.32 16.32 41.17
N GLN A 330 3.90 15.92 42.31
CA GLN A 330 5.35 15.90 42.48
C GLN A 330 5.98 14.92 41.49
N GLU A 331 5.39 13.73 41.35
CA GLU A 331 5.88 12.72 40.40
C GLU A 331 5.71 13.15 38.93
N MET A 332 4.57 13.77 38.57
CA MET A 332 4.40 14.39 37.25
C MET A 332 5.48 15.43 36.94
N SER A 333 5.81 16.28 37.92
CA SER A 333 6.82 17.33 37.76
C SER A 333 8.21 16.71 37.56
N ARG A 334 8.56 15.68 38.34
CA ARG A 334 9.80 14.92 38.22
C ARG A 334 9.93 14.28 36.83
N LEU A 335 8.91 13.55 36.39
CA LEU A 335 8.93 12.86 35.09
C LEU A 335 8.88 13.83 33.90
N SER A 336 8.15 14.94 34.02
CA SER A 336 8.11 15.97 32.98
C SER A 336 9.48 16.61 32.77
N SER A 337 10.23 16.84 33.86
CA SER A 337 11.62 17.30 33.77
C SER A 337 12.52 16.23 33.12
N LEU A 338 12.46 14.99 33.62
CA LEU A 338 13.29 13.87 33.16
C LEU A 338 13.11 13.55 31.67
N LEU A 339 11.87 13.64 31.17
CA LEU A 339 11.51 13.21 29.82
C LEU A 339 11.19 14.38 28.87
N SER A 340 11.50 15.61 29.27
CA SER A 340 11.22 16.86 28.54
C SER A 340 11.76 16.89 27.10
N ASN A 341 12.83 16.13 26.82
CA ASN A 341 13.39 16.01 25.48
C ASN A 341 12.48 15.24 24.51
N THR A 342 11.55 14.43 25.01
CA THR A 342 10.68 13.57 24.19
C THR A 342 9.22 13.95 24.33
N PHE A 343 8.78 14.33 25.53
CA PHE A 343 7.38 14.64 25.82
C PHE A 343 7.20 16.11 26.16
N LYS A 344 6.07 16.67 25.74
CA LYS A 344 5.63 18.02 26.10
C LYS A 344 5.20 18.11 27.57
N GLY A 345 4.67 17.01 28.11
CA GLY A 345 4.25 16.91 29.49
C GLY A 345 3.81 15.50 29.86
N ILE A 346 3.77 15.21 31.16
CA ILE A 346 3.38 13.92 31.72
C ILE A 346 2.14 14.11 32.60
N GLU A 347 1.10 13.29 32.38
CA GLU A 347 -0.05 13.20 33.27
C GLU A 347 -0.20 11.79 33.84
N ILE A 348 -0.41 11.67 35.14
CA ILE A 348 -0.58 10.43 35.89
C ILE A 348 -1.95 10.46 36.57
N ASP A 349 -2.80 9.47 36.31
CA ASP A 349 -4.06 9.36 37.03
C ASP A 349 -3.82 9.04 38.53
N ASN A 350 -4.64 9.56 39.44
CA ASN A 350 -4.54 9.32 40.89
C ASN A 350 -4.66 7.82 41.26
N ASP A 351 -5.23 7.04 40.35
CA ASP A 351 -5.39 5.60 40.49
C ASP A 351 -4.15 4.80 40.06
N VAL A 352 -3.11 5.47 39.53
CA VAL A 352 -1.85 4.85 39.14
C VAL A 352 -1.05 4.49 40.39
N ASP A 353 -0.59 3.25 40.45
CA ASP A 353 0.34 2.79 41.49
C ASP A 353 1.72 3.37 41.20
N LEU A 354 2.07 4.45 41.90
CA LEU A 354 3.33 5.17 41.71
C LEU A 354 4.55 4.28 41.99
N LYS A 355 4.45 3.28 42.88
CA LYS A 355 5.56 2.36 43.16
C LYS A 355 5.83 1.42 42.00
N LYS A 356 4.77 1.01 41.26
CA LYS A 356 4.93 0.23 40.03
C LYS A 356 5.44 1.09 38.89
N LEU A 357 4.97 2.33 38.79
CA LEU A 357 5.46 3.28 37.79
C LEU A 357 6.96 3.53 37.95
N ASP A 358 7.44 3.75 39.19
CA ASP A 358 8.84 4.07 39.45
C ASP A 358 9.81 2.96 39.00
N LYS A 359 9.39 1.69 39.05
CA LYS A 359 10.18 0.55 38.53
C LYS A 359 10.40 0.60 37.01
N LEU A 360 9.57 1.35 36.28
CA LEU A 360 9.56 1.42 34.82
C LEU A 360 10.22 2.70 34.31
N VAL A 361 10.40 3.70 35.19
CA VAL A 361 11.04 4.97 34.86
C VAL A 361 12.43 4.78 34.22
N PRO A 362 13.30 3.85 34.68
CA PRO A 362 14.59 3.63 34.02
C PRO A 362 14.48 3.17 32.57
N ASP A 363 13.51 2.28 32.28
CA ASP A 363 13.27 1.81 30.91
C ASP A 363 12.67 2.92 30.04
N LEU A 364 11.77 3.72 30.61
CA LEU A 364 11.17 4.88 29.95
C LEU A 364 12.20 5.95 29.63
N GLU A 365 13.07 6.29 30.57
CA GLU A 365 14.13 7.26 30.38
C GLU A 365 15.10 6.82 29.27
N LYS A 366 15.66 5.60 29.39
CA LYS A 366 16.57 5.04 28.38
C LYS A 366 15.93 4.97 26.99
N THR A 367 14.67 4.51 26.93
CA THR A 367 13.94 4.43 25.66
C THR A 367 13.67 5.83 25.11
N SER A 368 13.33 6.79 25.95
CA SER A 368 13.11 8.17 25.52
C SER A 368 14.36 8.79 24.90
N GLN A 369 15.56 8.46 25.39
CA GLN A 369 16.83 8.97 24.85
C GLN A 369 17.15 8.44 23.46
N ILE A 370 16.69 7.22 23.12
CA ILE A 370 16.94 6.61 21.80
C ILE A 370 15.90 7.03 20.75
N LEU A 371 14.65 7.27 21.17
CA LEU A 371 13.53 7.55 20.26
C LEU A 371 13.78 8.81 19.42
N PRO A 372 13.25 8.86 18.17
CA PRO A 372 13.33 10.05 17.34
C PRO A 372 12.79 11.29 18.07
N LYS A 373 13.47 12.41 17.87
CA LYS A 373 13.04 13.71 18.41
C LYS A 373 12.27 14.45 17.35
N THR A 374 11.06 14.87 17.68
CA THR A 374 10.22 15.70 16.82
C THR A 374 9.93 17.03 17.53
N ASP A 375 9.73 18.10 16.77
CA ASP A 375 9.35 19.40 17.34
C ASP A 375 7.95 19.33 17.97
N LYS A 376 7.07 18.49 17.39
CA LYS A 376 5.71 18.22 17.85
C LYS A 376 5.69 17.08 18.90
N LYS A 377 6.25 17.35 20.08
CA LYS A 377 6.32 16.39 21.20
C LYS A 377 4.93 16.01 21.74
N PRO A 378 4.65 14.70 21.98
CA PRO A 378 3.37 14.27 22.54
C PRO A 378 3.25 14.54 24.05
N ILE A 379 2.02 14.54 24.55
CA ILE A 379 1.69 14.45 25.98
C ILE A 379 1.56 12.97 26.34
N LEU A 380 2.37 12.49 27.30
CA LEU A 380 2.28 11.10 27.78
C LEU A 380 1.34 11.03 28.99
N ARG A 381 0.36 10.13 28.94
CA ARG A 381 -0.65 9.97 29.99
C ARG A 381 -0.70 8.53 30.51
N PHE A 382 -0.46 8.33 31.79
CA PHE A 382 -0.70 7.06 32.48
C PHE A 382 -2.11 7.05 33.07
N ARG A 383 -3.02 6.24 32.52
CA ARG A 383 -4.43 6.20 32.97
C ARG A 383 -5.12 4.88 32.65
N LYS A 384 -6.22 4.60 33.33
CA LYS A 384 -7.06 3.43 33.02
C LYS A 384 -7.82 3.67 31.72
N LEU A 385 -7.74 2.73 30.78
CA LEU A 385 -8.39 2.80 29.46
C LEU A 385 -9.59 1.83 29.34
N LYS A 386 -10.16 1.40 30.47
CA LYS A 386 -11.26 0.40 30.56
C LYS A 386 -12.40 0.62 29.55
N ASN A 387 -12.81 1.87 29.33
CA ASN A 387 -13.91 2.20 28.42
C ASN A 387 -13.57 2.02 26.94
N HIS A 388 -12.28 1.94 26.60
CA HIS A 388 -11.77 1.78 25.24
C HIS A 388 -11.28 0.35 24.94
N LYS A 389 -11.23 -0.55 25.95
CA LYS A 389 -10.73 -1.94 25.82
C LYS A 389 -9.35 -2.02 25.12
N ALA A 390 -8.48 -1.07 25.42
CA ALA A 390 -7.17 -0.92 24.80
C ALA A 390 -6.06 -0.87 25.85
N LEU A 391 -4.89 -1.38 25.51
CA LEU A 391 -3.68 -1.35 26.32
C LEU A 391 -2.96 0.01 26.23
N GLY A 392 -3.09 0.68 25.08
CA GLY A 392 -2.70 2.06 24.83
C GLY A 392 -3.58 2.68 23.76
N LEU A 393 -3.51 4.00 23.66
CA LEU A 393 -4.16 4.80 22.62
C LEU A 393 -3.35 6.05 22.30
N TYR A 394 -3.16 6.30 21.02
CA TYR A 394 -2.73 7.59 20.51
C TYR A 394 -3.92 8.39 19.95
N THR A 395 -3.91 9.72 20.12
CA THR A 395 -4.79 10.62 19.38
C THR A 395 -4.04 11.81 18.79
N PRO A 396 -4.25 12.12 17.50
CA PRO A 396 -3.66 13.30 16.87
C PRO A 396 -4.31 14.61 17.34
N LEU A 397 -5.54 14.59 17.88
CA LEU A 397 -6.33 15.79 18.21
C LEU A 397 -5.58 16.76 19.15
N ASN A 398 -4.85 16.24 20.12
CA ASN A 398 -4.00 17.06 20.98
C ASN A 398 -2.64 16.40 21.22
N ASN A 399 -2.24 15.55 20.27
CA ASN A 399 -0.98 14.81 20.30
C ASN A 399 -0.75 14.09 21.63
N THR A 400 -1.70 13.22 22.02
CA THR A 400 -1.68 12.52 23.31
C THR A 400 -1.42 11.03 23.11
N LEU A 401 -0.46 10.51 23.86
CA LEU A 401 -0.17 9.09 24.01
C LEU A 401 -0.64 8.64 25.39
N ALA A 402 -1.65 7.78 25.45
CA ALA A 402 -2.21 7.27 26.69
C ALA A 402 -1.93 5.77 26.85
N ILE A 403 -1.44 5.37 28.02
CA ILE A 403 -1.05 3.99 28.32
C ILE A 403 -1.81 3.49 29.54
N ASP A 404 -2.39 2.29 29.41
CA ASP A 404 -2.95 1.56 30.55
C ASP A 404 -1.82 0.91 31.35
N PHE A 405 -1.62 1.39 32.56
CA PHE A 405 -0.57 0.91 33.46
C PHE A 405 -0.95 -0.42 34.14
N ARG A 406 -2.16 -0.95 33.93
CA ARG A 406 -2.61 -2.20 34.52
C ARG A 406 -2.03 -3.39 33.74
N LYS A 407 -1.90 -4.51 34.44
CA LYS A 407 -1.60 -5.82 33.84
C LYS A 407 -2.92 -6.51 33.51
N GLU A 408 -3.12 -6.90 32.26
CA GLU A 408 -4.24 -7.76 31.85
C GLU A 408 -3.65 -9.09 31.33
N GLY A 409 -3.77 -10.15 32.15
CA GLY A 409 -3.14 -11.44 31.85
C GLY A 409 -1.61 -11.38 31.91
N GLN A 410 -0.92 -11.87 30.87
CA GLN A 410 0.55 -11.82 30.76
C GLN A 410 1.07 -10.46 30.25
N GLN A 411 0.21 -9.66 29.59
CA GLN A 411 0.60 -8.40 28.95
C GLN A 411 0.37 -7.20 29.87
N THR A 412 1.31 -6.27 29.86
CA THR A 412 1.16 -4.96 30.53
C THR A 412 0.84 -3.92 29.46
N GLY A 413 -0.03 -2.95 29.73
CA GLY A 413 -0.31 -1.93 28.72
C GLY A 413 0.90 -1.07 28.36
N LEU A 414 1.94 -1.09 29.20
CA LEU A 414 3.25 -0.51 28.90
C LEU A 414 3.90 -1.10 27.65
N GLN A 415 3.64 -2.36 27.32
CA GLN A 415 4.17 -2.99 26.11
C GLN A 415 3.59 -2.39 24.81
N SER A 416 2.52 -1.59 24.89
CA SER A 416 2.02 -0.85 23.73
C SER A 416 2.69 0.51 23.54
N PHE A 417 3.56 0.95 24.45
CA PHE A 417 4.17 2.28 24.39
C PHE A 417 4.89 2.54 23.06
N ILE A 418 5.71 1.60 22.60
CA ILE A 418 6.41 1.74 21.30
C ILE A 418 5.42 1.79 20.13
N HIS A 419 4.33 1.02 20.20
CA HIS A 419 3.27 1.03 19.18
C HIS A 419 2.58 2.40 19.11
N GLU A 420 2.15 2.94 20.25
CA GLU A 420 1.51 4.27 20.30
C GLU A 420 2.49 5.38 19.89
N PHE A 421 3.78 5.24 20.21
CA PHE A 421 4.80 6.18 19.76
C PHE A 421 5.00 6.09 18.25
N GLY A 422 4.87 4.91 17.65
CA GLY A 422 4.80 4.73 16.20
C GLY A 422 3.67 5.54 15.56
N HIS A 423 2.46 5.52 16.15
CA HIS A 423 1.39 6.40 15.70
C HIS A 423 1.74 7.89 15.84
N ASN A 424 2.37 8.31 16.95
CA ASN A 424 2.83 9.69 17.09
C ASN A 424 3.80 10.09 15.96
N LEU A 425 4.79 9.25 15.65
CA LEU A 425 5.75 9.52 14.57
C LEU A 425 5.06 9.68 13.23
N ASP A 426 4.08 8.82 12.93
CA ASP A 426 3.31 8.86 11.70
C ASP A 426 2.64 10.22 11.47
N PHE A 427 2.00 10.77 12.51
CA PHE A 427 1.25 12.03 12.45
C PHE A 427 2.11 13.30 12.61
N THR A 428 3.32 13.19 13.16
CA THR A 428 4.08 14.39 13.60
C THR A 428 5.39 14.64 12.88
N THR A 429 5.90 13.68 12.11
CA THR A 429 7.19 13.80 11.42
C THR A 429 7.13 14.65 10.16
N SER A 430 5.98 14.72 9.50
CA SER A 430 5.75 15.49 8.28
C SER A 430 4.36 16.14 8.26
N ASP A 431 4.08 16.94 7.23
CA ASP A 431 2.76 17.56 7.04
C ASP A 431 1.70 16.55 6.58
N THR A 432 2.13 15.46 5.94
CA THR A 432 1.30 14.30 5.60
C THR A 432 1.66 13.11 6.49
N LEU A 433 0.75 12.13 6.61
CA LEU A 433 1.05 10.86 7.28
C LEU A 433 2.18 10.12 6.57
N LEU A 434 3.17 9.65 7.34
CA LEU A 434 4.25 8.82 6.83
C LEU A 434 3.73 7.48 6.27
N SER A 435 2.67 6.93 6.88
CA SER A 435 2.01 5.70 6.45
C SER A 435 1.31 5.80 5.11
N LEU A 436 1.05 7.02 4.62
CA LEU A 436 0.50 7.31 3.29
C LEU A 436 1.57 7.82 2.31
N SER A 437 2.85 7.81 2.70
CA SER A 437 3.94 8.23 1.81
C SER A 437 4.31 7.17 0.78
N ASP A 438 4.78 7.61 -0.39
CA ASP A 438 5.27 6.72 -1.45
C ASP A 438 6.37 5.77 -0.99
N GLN A 439 7.22 6.21 -0.05
CA GLN A 439 8.32 5.41 0.49
C GLN A 439 7.83 4.27 1.40
N PHE A 440 6.68 4.44 2.07
CA PHE A 440 6.10 3.42 2.94
C PHE A 440 5.13 2.48 2.20
N LYS A 441 4.59 2.92 1.05
CA LYS A 441 3.63 2.18 0.23
C LYS A 441 4.01 0.72 -0.07
N PRO A 442 5.28 0.37 -0.40
CA PRO A 442 5.66 -1.02 -0.62
C PRO A 442 5.54 -1.93 0.61
N ILE A 443 5.64 -1.38 1.82
CA ILE A 443 5.42 -2.12 3.08
C ILE A 443 3.91 -2.28 3.29
N LEU A 444 3.16 -1.19 3.17
CA LEU A 444 1.71 -1.17 3.33
C LEU A 444 1.02 -2.20 2.42
N ASN A 445 1.34 -2.17 1.12
CA ASN A 445 0.72 -3.03 0.13
C ASN A 445 1.01 -4.51 0.40
N ALA A 446 2.27 -4.86 0.70
CA ALA A 446 2.67 -6.22 1.01
C ALA A 446 1.94 -6.75 2.27
N THR A 447 1.90 -5.94 3.33
CA THR A 447 1.21 -6.30 4.56
C THR A 447 -0.30 -6.47 4.35
N GLN A 448 -0.95 -5.55 3.63
CA GLN A 448 -2.38 -5.63 3.33
C GLN A 448 -2.74 -6.85 2.48
N MET A 449 -1.90 -7.21 1.50
CA MET A 449 -2.08 -8.44 0.71
C MET A 449 -2.09 -9.68 1.61
N THR A 450 -1.09 -9.82 2.48
CA THR A 450 -1.00 -10.97 3.40
C THR A 450 -2.15 -10.99 4.41
N ILE A 451 -2.57 -9.84 4.93
CA ILE A 451 -3.72 -9.75 5.85
C ILE A 451 -5.01 -10.17 5.14
N LYS A 452 -5.24 -9.75 3.89
CA LYS A 452 -6.43 -10.13 3.11
C LYS A 452 -6.55 -11.66 2.98
N GLU A 453 -5.44 -12.37 2.82
CA GLU A 453 -5.36 -13.83 2.68
C GLU A 453 -5.36 -14.60 4.01
N SER A 454 -5.19 -13.92 5.14
CA SER A 454 -5.16 -14.54 6.46
C SER A 454 -6.52 -15.13 6.90
N VAL A 455 -6.49 -15.94 7.97
CA VAL A 455 -7.69 -16.52 8.60
C VAL A 455 -8.42 -15.57 9.57
N LEU A 456 -7.96 -14.32 9.68
CA LEU A 456 -8.50 -13.32 10.59
C LEU A 456 -9.96 -12.94 10.25
N SER A 457 -10.70 -12.46 11.25
CA SER A 457 -12.06 -11.95 11.02
C SER A 457 -12.05 -10.71 10.12
N SER A 458 -13.15 -10.44 9.40
CA SER A 458 -13.24 -9.25 8.53
C SER A 458 -12.95 -7.95 9.27
N LYS A 459 -13.42 -7.84 10.52
CA LYS A 459 -13.17 -6.66 11.38
C LYS A 459 -11.69 -6.49 11.69
N GLU A 460 -10.99 -7.58 12.01
CA GLU A 460 -9.55 -7.55 12.26
C GLU A 460 -8.78 -7.23 10.99
N LYS A 461 -9.16 -7.81 9.85
CA LYS A 461 -8.54 -7.51 8.56
C LYS A 461 -8.63 -6.02 8.23
N THR A 462 -9.81 -5.42 8.38
CA THR A 462 -10.02 -3.98 8.16
C THR A 462 -9.12 -3.16 9.09
N TYR A 463 -9.14 -3.45 10.39
CA TYR A 463 -8.34 -2.72 11.38
C TYR A 463 -6.83 -2.85 11.12
N LEU A 464 -6.31 -4.07 10.94
CA LEU A 464 -4.89 -4.31 10.74
C LEU A 464 -4.38 -3.84 9.37
N SER A 465 -5.28 -3.60 8.42
CA SER A 465 -4.95 -3.04 7.10
C SER A 465 -4.91 -1.52 7.09
N THR A 466 -5.31 -0.81 8.17
CA THR A 466 -5.29 0.65 8.13
C THR A 466 -3.84 1.17 8.07
N PRO A 467 -3.55 2.21 7.27
CA PRO A 467 -2.20 2.73 7.10
C PRO A 467 -1.45 2.98 8.42
N THR A 468 -2.08 3.69 9.36
CA THR A 468 -1.42 4.06 10.63
C THR A 468 -1.12 2.83 11.50
N GLU A 469 -1.95 1.80 11.40
CA GLU A 469 -1.81 0.56 12.16
C GLU A 469 -0.73 -0.36 11.61
N VAL A 470 -0.58 -0.40 10.28
CA VAL A 470 0.56 -1.08 9.64
C VAL A 470 1.87 -0.37 9.98
N PHE A 471 1.87 0.96 9.97
CA PHE A 471 3.04 1.76 10.35
C PHE A 471 3.46 1.54 11.80
N ALA A 472 2.54 1.65 12.75
CA ALA A 472 2.83 1.45 14.17
C ALA A 472 3.38 0.05 14.48
N ARG A 473 2.81 -1.01 13.86
CA ARG A 473 3.34 -2.38 13.99
C ARG A 473 4.70 -2.55 13.31
N SER A 474 4.90 -1.92 12.16
CA SER A 474 6.19 -1.93 11.47
C SER A 474 7.28 -1.27 12.32
N PHE A 475 6.95 -0.15 12.98
CA PHE A 475 7.85 0.51 13.91
C PHE A 475 8.16 -0.34 15.14
N GLU A 476 7.14 -0.99 15.71
CA GLU A 476 7.30 -1.93 16.82
C GLU A 476 8.24 -3.09 16.45
N LEU A 477 8.05 -3.71 15.28
CA LEU A 477 8.95 -4.73 14.75
C LEU A 477 10.37 -4.22 14.55
N TYR A 478 10.53 -3.04 13.94
CA TYR A 478 11.83 -2.42 13.73
C TYR A 478 12.61 -2.25 15.04
N MET A 479 11.96 -1.71 16.08
CA MET A 479 12.59 -1.49 17.38
C MET A 479 13.01 -2.81 18.02
N SER A 480 12.16 -3.85 17.96
CA SER A 480 12.47 -5.19 18.46
C SER A 480 13.63 -5.84 17.68
N ASP A 481 13.58 -5.82 16.35
CA ASP A 481 14.58 -6.45 15.46
C ASP A 481 15.95 -5.76 15.58
N LYS A 482 15.99 -4.47 15.94
CA LYS A 482 17.21 -3.73 16.27
C LYS A 482 17.68 -3.90 17.72
N GLY A 483 17.01 -4.75 18.51
CA GLY A 483 17.47 -5.20 19.82
C GLY A 483 16.88 -4.49 21.03
N LEU A 484 15.85 -3.64 20.86
CA LEU A 484 15.11 -3.11 22.00
C LEU A 484 14.33 -4.26 22.67
N ASN A 485 14.66 -4.53 23.92
CA ASN A 485 13.97 -5.52 24.75
C ASN A 485 13.96 -5.02 26.19
N ASN A 486 12.80 -4.53 26.62
CA ASN A 486 12.52 -3.94 27.93
C ASN A 486 11.00 -3.89 28.20
N SER A 487 10.54 -3.25 29.28
CA SER A 487 9.12 -3.27 29.66
C SER A 487 8.15 -2.50 28.73
N LEU A 488 8.65 -1.75 27.74
CA LEU A 488 7.84 -0.86 26.88
C LEU A 488 7.48 -1.45 25.52
N ILE A 489 7.91 -2.69 25.28
CA ILE A 489 7.72 -3.44 24.04
C ILE A 489 7.41 -4.91 24.40
N LYS A 490 6.78 -5.66 23.49
CA LYS A 490 6.51 -7.09 23.73
C LYS A 490 7.82 -7.89 23.70
N ASP A 491 7.77 -9.12 24.22
CA ASP A 491 8.91 -10.03 24.11
C ASP A 491 9.21 -10.29 22.63
N PRO A 492 10.48 -10.23 22.17
CA PRO A 492 10.86 -10.53 20.79
C PRO A 492 10.33 -11.87 20.25
N LYS A 493 10.09 -12.86 21.12
CA LYS A 493 9.50 -14.16 20.74
C LYS A 493 8.04 -14.03 20.32
N GLU A 494 7.29 -13.07 20.87
CA GLU A 494 5.88 -12.85 20.50
C GLU A 494 5.71 -12.37 19.06
N TYR A 495 6.64 -11.53 18.57
CA TYR A 495 6.63 -11.07 17.17
C TYR A 495 7.00 -12.16 16.18
N ASN A 496 7.78 -13.14 16.64
CA ASN A 496 8.26 -14.25 15.84
C ASN A 496 7.43 -15.53 16.06
N ASP A 497 6.32 -15.48 16.79
CA ASP A 497 5.40 -16.60 16.95
C ASP A 497 4.49 -16.75 15.72
N SER A 498 4.37 -17.97 15.20
CA SER A 498 3.60 -18.26 13.98
C SER A 498 2.12 -18.32 14.28
N LYS A 499 1.76 -18.46 15.54
CA LYS A 499 0.39 -18.35 16.03
C LYS A 499 -0.04 -16.90 16.18
N ASN A 500 0.89 -15.94 16.13
CA ASN A 500 0.57 -14.52 16.19
C ASN A 500 0.21 -13.99 14.80
N GLU A 501 -1.03 -14.25 14.40
CA GLU A 501 -1.58 -13.84 13.09
C GLU A 501 -1.49 -12.31 12.84
N LYS A 502 -1.33 -11.48 13.88
CA LYS A 502 -1.16 -10.02 13.76
C LYS A 502 0.22 -9.59 13.26
N PHE A 503 1.24 -10.44 13.40
CA PHE A 503 2.61 -10.15 12.97
C PHE A 503 3.13 -11.11 11.89
N LYS A 504 2.43 -12.22 11.66
CA LYS A 504 2.70 -13.16 10.57
C LYS A 504 2.62 -12.52 9.18
N CYS A 505 1.89 -11.41 9.03
CA CYS A 505 1.78 -10.67 7.78
C CYS A 505 3.08 -9.97 7.35
N PHE A 506 4.06 -9.82 8.24
CA PHE A 506 5.36 -9.25 7.95
C PHE A 506 6.37 -10.36 7.66
N ASP A 507 6.38 -10.82 6.41
CA ASP A 507 7.35 -11.78 5.92
C ASP A 507 8.78 -11.21 5.89
N GLU A 508 9.77 -12.06 5.57
CA GLU A 508 11.19 -11.65 5.56
C GLU A 508 11.45 -10.47 4.61
N THR A 509 10.83 -10.48 3.43
CA THR A 509 10.95 -9.41 2.44
C THR A 509 10.40 -8.09 2.98
N THR A 510 9.22 -8.12 3.60
CA THR A 510 8.57 -6.95 4.18
C THR A 510 9.36 -6.43 5.38
N ARG A 511 9.91 -7.31 6.23
CA ARG A 511 10.81 -6.91 7.33
C ARG A 511 12.08 -6.23 6.85
N LEU A 512 12.68 -6.68 5.75
CA LEU A 512 13.83 -5.98 5.15
C LEU A 512 13.44 -4.58 4.65
N ARG A 513 12.26 -4.43 4.04
CA ARG A 513 11.73 -3.11 3.64
C ARG A 513 11.52 -2.20 4.85
N ILE A 514 10.97 -2.74 5.94
CA ILE A 514 10.79 -2.04 7.22
C ILE A 514 12.14 -1.53 7.76
N LEU A 515 13.16 -2.39 7.80
CA LEU A 515 14.50 -2.01 8.24
C LEU A 515 15.07 -0.85 7.39
N ASN A 516 15.01 -0.98 6.06
CA ASN A 516 15.52 0.04 5.15
C ASN A 516 14.76 1.36 5.27
N TYR A 517 13.43 1.29 5.40
CA TYR A 517 12.57 2.46 5.54
C TYR A 517 12.93 3.24 6.81
N PHE A 518 12.92 2.59 7.98
CA PHE A 518 13.17 3.29 9.24
C PHE A 518 14.64 3.70 9.43
N ASP A 519 15.61 2.95 8.88
CA ASP A 519 17.02 3.38 8.88
C ASP A 519 17.21 4.66 8.04
N SER A 520 16.48 4.79 6.93
CA SER A 520 16.52 5.97 6.07
C SER A 520 15.74 7.14 6.68
N GLN A 521 14.55 6.87 7.23
CA GLN A 521 13.66 7.88 7.80
C GLN A 521 14.16 8.43 9.14
N PHE A 522 14.78 7.59 9.98
CA PHE A 522 15.31 7.97 11.28
C PHE A 522 16.77 7.53 11.48
N PRO A 523 17.74 8.14 10.76
CA PRO A 523 19.14 7.69 10.81
C PRO A 523 19.77 7.76 12.20
N GLN A 524 19.36 8.73 13.03
CA GLN A 524 19.87 8.86 14.40
C GLN A 524 19.34 7.74 15.31
N LEU A 525 18.07 7.32 15.14
CA LEU A 525 17.51 6.18 15.85
C LEU A 525 18.28 4.91 15.53
N ALA A 526 18.56 4.66 14.24
CA ALA A 526 19.34 3.52 13.79
C ALA A 526 20.73 3.48 14.46
N ARG A 527 21.44 4.61 14.51
CA ARG A 527 22.73 4.72 15.22
C ARG A 527 22.61 4.42 16.71
N ASN A 528 21.58 4.96 17.37
CA ASN A 528 21.37 4.77 18.80
C ASN A 528 21.08 3.30 19.15
N LEU A 529 20.26 2.63 18.34
CA LEU A 529 19.93 1.22 18.52
C LEU A 529 21.12 0.30 18.26
N ASN A 530 21.94 0.59 17.23
CA ASN A 530 23.15 -0.21 16.97
C ASN A 530 24.13 -0.18 18.16
N LYS A 531 24.31 0.97 18.81
CA LYS A 531 25.10 1.09 20.04
C LYS A 531 24.54 0.26 21.20
N LEU A 532 23.20 0.19 21.30
CA LEU A 532 22.52 -0.59 22.32
C LEU A 532 22.69 -2.11 22.11
N GLY A 533 22.75 -2.54 20.84
CA GLY A 533 23.08 -3.92 20.46
C GLY A 533 24.52 -4.32 20.78
N GLU A 534 25.49 -3.43 20.51
CA GLU A 534 26.92 -3.67 20.80
C GLU A 534 27.22 -3.80 22.31
N ALA A 535 26.46 -3.11 23.17
CA ALA A 535 26.62 -3.18 24.62
C ALA A 535 26.07 -4.48 25.27
N ARG A 536 25.35 -5.32 24.52
CA ARG A 536 24.67 -6.53 25.05
C ARG A 536 25.36 -7.85 24.71
N THR A 537 26.43 -7.87 23.90
CA THR A 537 27.02 -9.12 23.39
C THR A 537 28.35 -9.48 24.08
N ASP A 538 28.28 -10.24 25.18
CA ASP A 538 29.36 -11.14 25.63
C ASP A 538 29.23 -12.55 25.01
N LEU A 539 28.48 -12.66 23.91
CA LEU A 539 28.33 -13.88 23.12
C LEU A 539 29.40 -13.91 22.02
N SER A 540 30.21 -14.97 21.99
CA SER A 540 31.14 -15.25 20.89
C SER A 540 30.42 -16.04 19.79
N TYR A 541 30.43 -15.52 18.57
CA TYR A 541 29.88 -16.14 17.37
C TYR A 541 30.96 -16.86 16.58
N ASN A 542 30.66 -18.05 16.07
CA ASN A 542 31.51 -18.77 15.13
C ASN A 542 30.95 -18.66 13.70
N VAL A 543 31.75 -18.09 12.80
CA VAL A 543 31.51 -18.08 11.35
C VAL A 543 32.41 -19.11 10.71
N THR A 544 31.85 -20.14 10.08
CA THR A 544 32.62 -21.15 9.34
C THR A 544 32.33 -21.02 7.85
N MET A 545 33.36 -20.97 7.01
CA MET A 545 33.21 -20.94 5.55
C MET A 545 33.76 -22.22 4.93
N HIS A 546 32.98 -22.88 4.08
CA HIS A 546 33.38 -24.09 3.36
C HIS A 546 33.47 -23.85 1.85
N HIS A 547 34.49 -24.41 1.22
CA HIS A 547 34.56 -24.52 -0.24
C HIS A 547 34.12 -25.91 -0.73
N ILE A 548 33.21 -25.95 -1.71
CA ILE A 548 32.68 -27.19 -2.30
C ILE A 548 33.06 -27.26 -3.78
N GLY A 549 33.82 -28.30 -4.13
CA GLY A 549 34.24 -28.60 -5.49
C GLY A 549 33.11 -29.17 -6.36
N LEU A 550 32.62 -28.40 -7.33
CA LEU A 550 31.65 -28.78 -8.35
C LEU A 550 32.37 -29.50 -9.51
N SER A 551 32.60 -30.81 -9.36
CA SER A 551 32.97 -31.67 -10.50
C SER A 551 31.89 -32.66 -10.88
N ASP A 552 30.88 -32.81 -10.03
CA ASP A 552 29.82 -33.82 -10.12
C ASP A 552 28.69 -33.36 -9.18
N THR A 553 27.57 -32.94 -9.77
CA THR A 553 26.46 -32.27 -9.08
C THR A 553 25.89 -33.15 -7.96
N ASP A 554 25.79 -34.46 -8.20
CA ASP A 554 25.24 -35.42 -7.22
C ASP A 554 26.20 -35.65 -6.06
N LYS A 555 27.52 -35.62 -6.29
CA LYS A 555 28.51 -35.67 -5.20
C LYS A 555 28.58 -34.38 -4.41
N ALA A 556 28.38 -33.23 -5.06
CA ALA A 556 28.30 -31.94 -4.40
C ALA A 556 27.07 -31.87 -3.49
N ILE A 557 25.91 -32.31 -3.99
CA ILE A 557 24.66 -32.44 -3.21
C ILE A 557 24.86 -33.40 -2.03
N ASN A 558 25.39 -34.60 -2.25
CA ASN A 558 25.65 -35.56 -1.17
C ASN A 558 26.65 -35.04 -0.12
N LYS A 559 27.65 -34.24 -0.53
CA LYS A 559 28.60 -33.61 0.41
C LYS A 559 27.93 -32.47 1.18
N PHE A 560 27.08 -31.69 0.52
CA PHE A 560 26.27 -30.62 1.10
C PHE A 560 25.30 -31.20 2.15
N GLU A 561 24.59 -32.27 1.79
CA GLU A 561 23.74 -33.04 2.70
C GLU A 561 24.51 -33.61 3.88
N LYS A 562 25.71 -34.19 3.69
CA LYS A 562 26.53 -34.66 4.82
C LYS A 562 26.97 -33.54 5.77
N ILE A 563 27.28 -32.34 5.25
CA ILE A 563 27.68 -31.21 6.08
C ILE A 563 26.49 -30.69 6.90
N ILE A 564 25.29 -30.67 6.31
CA ILE A 564 24.05 -30.20 6.95
C ILE A 564 23.47 -31.26 7.91
N LEU A 565 23.55 -32.56 7.58
CA LEU A 565 22.85 -33.66 8.27
C LEU A 565 23.73 -34.45 9.24
N ASN A 566 24.98 -34.04 9.50
CA ASN A 566 25.85 -34.72 10.47
C ASN A 566 25.44 -34.50 11.95
N GLY A 567 24.28 -33.88 12.21
CA GLY A 567 23.57 -33.94 13.49
C GLY A 567 22.31 -34.81 13.38
N ASN A 568 22.40 -36.06 13.85
CA ASN A 568 21.31 -37.04 14.03
C ASN A 568 20.53 -37.52 12.78
N ARG A 569 20.75 -38.78 12.42
CA ARG A 569 20.22 -39.51 11.25
C ARG A 569 18.74 -39.93 11.29
N HIS A 570 17.87 -39.27 12.07
CA HIS A 570 16.49 -39.79 12.24
C HIS A 570 15.32 -38.93 11.78
N ASP A 571 15.52 -37.71 11.27
CA ASP A 571 14.41 -36.94 10.71
C ASP A 571 14.32 -37.04 9.18
N LYS A 572 13.36 -37.86 8.74
CA LYS A 572 12.82 -37.83 7.38
C LYS A 572 12.04 -36.51 7.20
N GLY A 573 12.67 -35.49 6.61
CA GLY A 573 11.92 -34.38 6.02
C GLY A 573 12.61 -33.02 6.04
N ILE A 574 13.56 -32.82 5.14
CA ILE A 574 13.86 -31.51 4.53
C ILE A 574 14.08 -31.80 3.04
N GLY A 575 13.00 -31.80 2.25
CA GLY A 575 13.11 -31.83 0.79
C GLY A 575 13.46 -30.44 0.28
N ILE A 576 14.73 -30.22 -0.06
CA ILE A 576 15.19 -29.04 -0.80
C ILE A 576 14.74 -29.24 -2.26
N ASN A 577 13.54 -28.79 -2.60
CA ASN A 577 13.11 -28.68 -3.99
C ASN A 577 13.47 -27.27 -4.48
N TRP A 578 13.98 -27.17 -5.70
CA TRP A 578 14.50 -25.99 -6.43
C TRP A 578 16.01 -25.69 -6.31
N TYR A 579 16.82 -26.50 -7.01
CA TYR A 579 18.02 -26.03 -7.74
C TYR A 579 17.95 -26.56 -9.18
N ASP A 580 16.91 -26.19 -9.92
CA ASP A 580 16.85 -26.49 -11.34
C ASP A 580 17.86 -25.59 -12.08
N LYS A 581 18.98 -26.21 -12.48
CA LYS A 581 20.15 -25.65 -13.20
C LYS A 581 21.10 -24.80 -12.35
N ILE A 582 21.94 -25.47 -11.56
CA ILE A 582 23.32 -24.99 -11.37
C ILE A 582 23.98 -25.06 -12.74
N ASP A 583 23.92 -23.98 -13.50
CA ASP A 583 24.80 -23.80 -14.65
C ASP A 583 26.24 -23.91 -14.14
N SER A 584 27.04 -24.73 -14.80
CA SER A 584 28.47 -24.98 -14.57
C SER A 584 29.36 -23.71 -14.43
N GLN A 585 28.77 -22.52 -14.59
CA GLN A 585 29.39 -21.20 -14.52
C GLN A 585 28.88 -20.29 -13.39
N LYS A 586 27.88 -20.70 -12.59
CA LYS A 586 27.37 -19.89 -11.46
C LYS A 586 28.10 -20.21 -10.16
N ARG A 587 28.92 -19.25 -9.69
CA ARG A 587 29.60 -19.28 -8.38
C ARG A 587 28.76 -18.46 -7.41
N GLU A 588 28.07 -19.12 -6.47
CA GLU A 588 27.14 -18.48 -5.52
C GLU A 588 27.61 -18.63 -4.07
N LEU A 589 27.25 -17.64 -3.23
CA LEU A 589 27.50 -17.58 -1.79
C LEU A 589 26.19 -17.90 -1.07
N ILE A 590 26.17 -18.96 -0.25
CA ILE A 590 24.99 -19.32 0.54
C ILE A 590 25.30 -19.07 2.01
N LEU A 591 24.44 -18.30 2.68
CA LEU A 591 24.56 -17.92 4.09
C LEU A 591 23.48 -18.66 4.87
N LEU A 592 23.89 -19.58 5.75
CA LEU A 592 22.96 -20.31 6.62
C LEU A 592 23.10 -19.79 8.06
N PRO A 593 22.02 -19.24 8.66
CA PRO A 593 21.98 -18.94 10.08
C PRO A 593 21.87 -20.22 10.90
N LYS A 594 22.18 -20.13 12.19
CA LYS A 594 22.03 -21.22 13.17
C LYS A 594 20.64 -21.89 13.09
N ASN A 595 20.62 -23.21 12.96
CA ASN A 595 19.46 -24.04 13.25
C ASN A 595 19.86 -25.21 14.18
N GLU A 596 18.91 -26.05 14.59
CA GLU A 596 19.16 -27.19 15.50
C GLU A 596 20.16 -28.23 14.94
N LEU A 597 20.52 -28.16 13.65
CA LEU A 597 21.37 -29.12 12.95
C LEU A 597 22.83 -28.66 12.78
N THR A 598 23.11 -27.34 12.79
CA THR A 598 24.46 -26.78 12.58
C THR A 598 25.11 -26.35 13.90
N LYS A 599 26.28 -26.90 14.24
CA LYS A 599 27.02 -26.57 15.48
C LYS A 599 27.58 -25.13 15.53
N ASP A 600 27.69 -24.44 14.39
CA ASP A 600 28.20 -23.07 14.26
C ASP A 600 27.07 -22.06 14.02
N ASP A 601 27.26 -20.80 14.43
CA ASP A 601 26.21 -19.77 14.40
C ASP A 601 26.00 -19.14 13.00
N THR A 602 26.96 -19.27 12.08
CA THR A 602 26.85 -18.82 10.69
C THR A 602 27.73 -19.66 9.77
N LEU A 603 27.15 -20.24 8.72
CA LEU A 603 27.87 -21.03 7.72
C LEU A 603 27.84 -20.35 6.35
N ILE A 604 28.99 -20.23 5.69
CA ILE A 604 29.12 -19.61 4.37
C ILE A 604 29.68 -20.62 3.37
N PHE A 605 28.99 -20.82 2.24
CA PHE A 605 29.48 -21.71 1.19
C PHE A 605 30.05 -20.96 -0.01
N LEU A 606 31.19 -21.43 -0.51
CA LEU A 606 31.78 -21.01 -1.77
C LEU A 606 31.81 -22.20 -2.74
N ALA A 607 31.08 -22.07 -3.84
CA ALA A 607 31.08 -23.06 -4.92
C ALA A 607 32.22 -22.77 -5.91
N GLY A 608 33.10 -23.76 -6.13
CA GLY A 608 34.25 -23.67 -7.04
C GLY A 608 34.69 -25.07 -7.50
N THR A 609 35.84 -25.24 -8.15
CA THR A 609 36.37 -26.57 -8.51
C THR A 609 37.40 -27.03 -7.47
N LYS A 610 37.58 -28.36 -7.28
CA LYS A 610 38.60 -28.91 -6.35
C LYS A 610 40.03 -28.40 -6.59
N LYS A 611 40.31 -27.83 -7.77
CA LYS A 611 41.63 -27.31 -8.16
C LYS A 611 41.88 -25.86 -7.73
N ASP A 612 40.88 -25.16 -7.19
CA ASP A 612 40.95 -23.71 -6.93
C ASP A 612 41.78 -23.35 -5.67
N ASN A 613 42.22 -24.32 -4.84
CA ASN A 613 43.09 -24.18 -3.66
C ASN A 613 42.87 -22.87 -2.84
N MET A 614 41.71 -22.79 -2.17
CA MET A 614 41.28 -21.61 -1.39
C MET A 614 42.04 -21.39 -0.09
N GLU A 615 42.86 -22.35 0.35
CA GLU A 615 43.64 -22.27 1.59
C GLU A 615 44.60 -21.07 1.60
N LYS A 616 45.23 -20.75 0.45
CA LYS A 616 46.07 -19.55 0.32
C LYS A 616 45.26 -18.25 0.46
N ALA A 617 44.03 -18.20 -0.05
CA ALA A 617 43.17 -17.01 0.07
C ALA A 617 42.71 -16.80 1.51
N PHE A 618 42.36 -17.87 2.22
CA PHE A 618 41.93 -17.81 3.62
C PHE A 618 43.02 -17.31 4.58
N ASN A 619 44.29 -17.61 4.31
CA ASN A 619 45.42 -17.12 5.12
C ASN A 619 45.61 -15.59 5.08
N HIS A 620 44.93 -14.88 4.16
CA HIS A 620 45.01 -13.41 4.04
C HIS A 620 43.86 -12.69 4.76
N VAL A 621 42.92 -13.42 5.37
CA VAL A 621 41.82 -12.82 6.14
C VAL A 621 42.38 -12.28 7.46
N LYS A 622 42.22 -10.97 7.67
CA LYS A 622 42.48 -10.31 8.96
C LYS A 622 41.22 -9.57 9.38
N ILE A 623 40.68 -9.93 10.55
CA ILE A 623 39.51 -9.28 11.13
C ILE A 623 39.87 -8.87 12.56
N PRO A 624 39.78 -7.58 12.92
CA PRO A 624 40.09 -7.10 14.26
C PRO A 624 39.26 -7.83 15.32
N ASN A 625 39.86 -8.11 16.48
CA ASN A 625 39.18 -8.71 17.63
C ASN A 625 38.49 -10.06 17.34
N SER A 626 39.11 -10.89 16.48
CA SER A 626 38.63 -12.23 16.13
C SER A 626 39.75 -13.27 16.19
N THR A 627 39.38 -14.54 16.40
CA THR A 627 40.29 -15.69 16.31
C THR A 627 39.99 -16.45 15.03
N ILE A 628 41.01 -16.74 14.22
CA ILE A 628 40.87 -17.37 12.91
C ILE A 628 41.61 -18.71 12.89
N LYS A 629 40.97 -19.76 12.38
CA LYS A 629 41.59 -21.08 12.13
C LYS A 629 41.27 -21.54 10.71
N THR A 630 42.27 -22.06 10.00
CA THR A 630 42.14 -22.58 8.64
C THR A 630 42.50 -24.06 8.61
N LYS A 631 41.67 -24.89 7.95
CA LYS A 631 41.92 -26.31 7.76
C LYS A 631 41.12 -26.85 6.56
N ASP A 632 41.75 -27.61 5.67
CA ASP A 632 41.07 -28.38 4.60
C ASP A 632 40.01 -27.59 3.81
N ASN A 633 40.41 -26.45 3.22
CA ASN A 633 39.51 -25.53 2.49
C ASN A 633 38.33 -24.99 3.33
N THR A 634 38.50 -24.93 4.64
CA THR A 634 37.56 -24.33 5.59
C THR A 634 38.27 -23.24 6.38
N ILE A 635 37.59 -22.12 6.62
CA ILE A 635 38.03 -21.07 7.55
C ILE A 635 36.96 -20.90 8.64
N SER A 636 37.38 -20.96 9.90
CA SER A 636 36.53 -20.71 11.06
C SER A 636 37.00 -19.43 11.75
N ILE A 637 36.07 -18.51 11.97
CA ILE A 637 36.30 -17.19 12.53
C ILE A 637 35.42 -17.05 13.76
N THR A 638 36.03 -16.92 14.93
CA THR A 638 35.33 -16.64 16.18
C THR A 638 35.40 -15.14 16.47
N SER A 639 34.26 -14.47 16.63
CA SER A 639 34.19 -13.03 16.87
C SER A 639 33.02 -12.65 17.78
N LYS A 640 33.09 -11.51 18.47
CA LYS A 640 31.98 -11.02 19.32
C LYS A 640 30.80 -10.41 18.55
N ASN A 641 30.97 -10.11 17.25
CA ASN A 641 29.94 -9.47 16.43
C ASN A 641 29.95 -10.04 15.01
N ALA A 642 28.98 -10.93 14.73
CA ALA A 642 28.86 -11.59 13.43
C ALA A 642 28.66 -10.60 12.27
N LEU A 643 27.86 -9.54 12.46
CA LEU A 643 27.58 -8.56 11.42
C LEU A 643 28.82 -7.72 11.08
N GLN A 644 29.59 -7.31 12.08
CA GLN A 644 30.87 -6.61 11.89
C GLN A 644 31.88 -7.51 11.17
N THR A 645 31.95 -8.79 11.54
CA THR A 645 32.81 -9.80 10.89
C THR A 645 32.41 -10.01 9.42
N LEU A 646 31.12 -10.14 9.12
CA LEU A 646 30.60 -10.23 7.75
C LEU A 646 30.90 -8.97 6.93
N ASN A 647 30.73 -7.79 7.52
CA ASN A 647 31.08 -6.53 6.87
C ASN A 647 32.59 -6.39 6.62
N ALA A 648 33.42 -6.83 7.57
CA ALA A 648 34.88 -6.82 7.43
C ALA A 648 35.35 -7.81 6.34
N LEU A 649 34.75 -9.00 6.26
CA LEU A 649 35.01 -9.98 5.19
C LEU A 649 34.63 -9.42 3.82
N SER A 650 33.43 -8.86 3.69
CA SER A 650 32.94 -8.27 2.44
C SER A 650 33.87 -7.18 1.89
N ASN A 651 34.43 -6.36 2.80
CA ASN A 651 35.28 -5.23 2.46
C ASN A 651 36.78 -5.55 2.45
N ASN A 652 37.19 -6.81 2.71
CA ASN A 652 38.60 -7.17 2.76
C ASN A 652 39.19 -7.27 1.35
N THR A 653 39.84 -6.19 0.90
CA THR A 653 40.37 -6.04 -0.47
C THR A 653 41.39 -7.12 -0.82
N SER A 654 42.28 -7.48 0.11
CA SER A 654 43.30 -8.52 -0.12
C SER A 654 42.66 -9.90 -0.31
N PHE A 655 41.72 -10.25 0.56
CA PHE A 655 40.93 -11.47 0.46
C PHE A 655 40.15 -11.55 -0.85
N ASN A 656 39.46 -10.48 -1.22
CA ASN A 656 38.71 -10.39 -2.48
C ASN A 656 39.61 -10.52 -3.71
N LEU A 657 40.82 -9.94 -3.69
CA LEU A 657 41.79 -10.06 -4.78
C LEU A 657 42.34 -11.49 -4.91
N GLN A 658 42.61 -12.17 -3.79
CA GLN A 658 43.12 -13.54 -3.79
C GLN A 658 42.06 -14.56 -4.21
N ILE A 659 40.83 -14.40 -3.74
CA ILE A 659 39.67 -15.17 -4.21
C ILE A 659 39.52 -14.99 -5.72
N ASN A 660 39.51 -13.75 -6.21
CA ASN A 660 39.40 -13.48 -7.64
C ASN A 660 40.56 -14.05 -8.45
N SER A 661 41.78 -14.03 -7.93
CA SER A 661 42.96 -14.57 -8.60
C SER A 661 42.90 -16.10 -8.71
N ALA A 662 42.50 -16.78 -7.64
CA ALA A 662 42.29 -18.21 -7.65
C ALA A 662 41.14 -18.64 -8.59
N PHE A 663 40.12 -17.77 -8.72
CA PHE A 663 38.99 -17.97 -9.61
C PHE A 663 39.24 -17.63 -11.09
N ARG A 664 40.23 -16.77 -11.39
CA ARG A 664 40.55 -16.26 -12.74
C ARG A 664 41.29 -17.25 -13.65
N ALA A 665 41.80 -18.36 -13.14
CA ALA A 665 42.65 -19.25 -13.91
C ALA A 665 41.97 -19.85 -15.17
N LYS A 666 40.63 -19.87 -15.30
CA LYS A 666 39.90 -20.30 -16.53
C LYS A 666 38.49 -19.69 -16.72
N GLY A 667 38.29 -18.37 -16.66
CA GLY A 667 37.01 -17.72 -17.04
C GLY A 667 36.61 -16.51 -16.19
N LYS A 668 35.79 -15.63 -16.76
CA LYS A 668 35.52 -14.22 -16.37
C LYS A 668 35.46 -13.91 -14.86
N ALA A 669 35.99 -12.73 -14.50
CA ALA A 669 36.06 -12.18 -13.15
C ALA A 669 34.69 -12.04 -12.47
N ILE A 670 34.64 -12.31 -11.17
CA ILE A 670 33.49 -12.01 -10.31
C ILE A 670 33.43 -10.49 -10.11
N SER A 671 32.23 -9.90 -10.10
CA SER A 671 32.06 -8.47 -9.85
C SER A 671 32.69 -8.06 -8.51
N SER A 672 33.21 -6.83 -8.41
CA SER A 672 34.13 -6.37 -7.36
C SER A 672 33.53 -6.21 -5.94
N LYS A 673 32.31 -6.68 -5.69
CA LYS A 673 31.68 -6.67 -4.36
C LYS A 673 31.04 -8.05 -4.10
N PHE A 674 31.63 -8.76 -3.15
CA PHE A 674 31.44 -10.19 -2.87
C PHE A 674 30.14 -10.53 -2.11
N VAL A 675 29.42 -9.54 -1.58
CA VAL A 675 28.20 -9.78 -0.78
C VAL A 675 27.03 -8.97 -1.34
N ASN A 676 26.17 -9.64 -2.10
CA ASN A 676 24.76 -9.23 -2.17
C ASN A 676 24.14 -9.63 -0.83
N LYS A 677 23.70 -8.64 -0.03
CA LYS A 677 23.06 -8.86 1.27
C LYS A 677 21.72 -9.59 1.08
N GLN A 678 21.73 -10.92 1.21
CA GLN A 678 20.56 -11.68 1.63
C GLN A 678 20.96 -12.45 2.89
N ILE A 679 20.54 -11.94 4.04
CA ILE A 679 20.63 -12.64 5.32
C ILE A 679 19.30 -13.37 5.47
N PHE A 680 19.27 -14.68 5.27
CA PHE A 680 18.15 -15.51 5.69
C PHE A 680 18.26 -15.72 7.20
N ASN A 681 17.17 -15.57 7.94
CA ASN A 681 17.13 -15.85 9.38
C ASN A 681 16.09 -16.93 9.62
N SER A 682 16.53 -18.20 9.66
CA SER A 682 15.65 -19.36 9.65
C SER A 682 15.06 -19.62 11.03
N ASN A 683 13.79 -19.30 11.20
CA ASN A 683 12.94 -19.94 12.21
C ASN A 683 11.51 -20.07 11.67
N LYS A 684 11.28 -21.07 10.81
CA LYS A 684 10.19 -22.06 10.94
C LYS A 684 10.17 -23.11 9.85
N GLY A 685 9.88 -24.33 10.29
CA GLY A 685 9.73 -25.51 9.46
C GLY A 685 8.35 -25.65 8.83
N LYS A 686 8.34 -26.53 7.83
CA LYS A 686 7.22 -27.33 7.29
C LYS A 686 5.86 -26.63 7.24
N ASP A 687 5.62 -25.92 6.14
CA ASP A 687 4.48 -26.19 5.27
C ASP A 687 4.73 -25.58 3.88
N GLN A 688 4.66 -26.42 2.84
CA GLN A 688 4.76 -26.02 1.45
C GLN A 688 3.54 -25.18 1.07
N GLN A 689 3.69 -23.84 1.03
CA GLN A 689 2.79 -23.02 0.25
C GLN A 689 3.43 -22.76 -1.12
N LYS A 690 2.85 -23.39 -2.15
CA LYS A 690 3.04 -23.01 -3.55
C LYS A 690 2.60 -21.56 -3.71
N ILE A 691 3.55 -20.64 -3.77
CA ILE A 691 3.28 -19.25 -4.15
C ILE A 691 3.02 -19.24 -5.66
N ASN A 692 1.82 -18.80 -6.02
CA ASN A 692 1.34 -18.70 -7.38
C ASN A 692 2.00 -17.47 -8.04
N LEU A 693 2.74 -17.67 -9.14
CA LEU A 693 3.60 -16.68 -9.81
C LEU A 693 2.85 -15.54 -10.54
N ASN A 694 1.62 -15.22 -10.16
CA ASN A 694 0.83 -14.14 -10.75
C ASN A 694 0.55 -13.07 -9.70
N THR A 695 1.49 -12.14 -9.50
CA THR A 695 1.31 -10.73 -9.07
C THR A 695 2.66 -10.10 -8.70
N GLN A 696 3.58 -10.02 -9.66
CA GLN A 696 4.59 -8.96 -9.68
C GLN A 696 4.06 -7.88 -10.61
N LEU A 697 3.38 -6.88 -10.07
CA LEU A 697 3.06 -5.65 -10.79
C LEU A 697 3.66 -4.49 -10.00
N PHE A 698 4.80 -4.03 -10.53
CA PHE A 698 5.41 -2.70 -10.37
C PHE A 698 5.87 -2.28 -8.99
N ASN A 699 7.08 -2.73 -8.61
CA ASN A 699 7.95 -1.90 -7.78
C ASN A 699 8.73 -0.94 -8.71
N GLY A 700 8.41 0.35 -8.63
CA GLY A 700 9.38 1.39 -9.00
C GLY A 700 10.51 1.37 -7.99
N LEU A 701 11.76 1.49 -8.47
CA LEU A 701 13.02 1.39 -7.72
C LEU A 701 13.50 -0.04 -7.44
N ASP A 702 13.72 -0.79 -8.53
CA ASP A 702 14.93 -1.58 -8.80
C ASP A 702 14.63 -2.48 -10.02
N LEU A 703 14.70 -1.90 -11.23
CA LEU A 703 14.74 -2.61 -12.51
C LEU A 703 15.51 -1.78 -13.55
#